data_AF-A0A969DRJ7-F1
#
_entry.id   AF-A0A969DRJ7-F1
#
_cell.length_a   1.000
_cell.length_b   1.000
_cell.length_c   1.000
_cell.angle_alpha   90.00
_cell.angle_beta   90.00
_cell.angle_gamma   90.00
#
_symmetry.space_group_name_H-M   'P 1'
#
loop_
_entity.id
_entity.type
_entity.pdbx_description
1 polymer ?
#
loop_
_entity_poly.entity_id
_entity_poly.type
_entity_poly.pdbx_seq_one_letter_code
_entity_poly.pdbx_strand_id
1 'polypeptide(L)'
;MKKIYYLLLVSLMLFDMNCQPKRNTILPGANLVEELMRSRPEQFAHLLHNPEKYEIQIIYTQIDRDSANRPSFKSYHYQPDSGRYFYPASTVKLPTALLALEKLNELGIDNLDKNTSMLTDSVFSGQSSVGADSTSPNGLPSIAHYIKKVLLVSDNDAFNRLYEFVGQERINARLHAKGYENTNIRHRLSIFLSEEENRHTNPVRFVQGDTLIYAQPEAINKEPLARNVGALKGVGYMANNSLVQEPMDFSQKNALPLRDMHEILKALIFPEAVSQKQRFDLSPADYQFVYQYMSQLPSETSYPAYDTAEYYDAYVKFLMHGNDKAPLPKYIRIFNKIGDAYGFMIDHAYIVDFEHKTEFMLSAVILANDNGIFNDGNYEYDSIGYPFMRNLGRLIYDYELQRTRKFKPDLSRFMIPYDKVVMSSEAFHPNLYQNYHHYHIPALSRMQIKRSDIEPYLDALLHHPAFEVSKVGESVEGRDINLVKAGTGSRSVMLWSQMHGDESTATRAMMEIFRFFTTHDALDAWKSKLLSGLTLYFIPMLNPDGAEAHVRRNSLGIDLNRDALRLVSPEAKILKDTRDKYKPDFGFNLHDQSKYYNVHRTAKTASISFLAPAYNDEKEINECRRNAMLTIVGINNALQQYIPGRLGRYDDAFEPRAFGDNIQKWGTSTILVESGGLPGDPEKSELVRLNFVAILHALDMLASGHFATYDHAAYFDIPENDRKLVDQLIRNATLHKDGHDYLMDIGLMLQDGDQNATAIIDDMGDLSTYYGYEEIDASGMQIMASGWQHTSGKNQEIKLQPGVQANFVLAQHGETIYEFIHGKLIKTRQ
;
A
#
# COMPACT_ATOMS: atom_id res chain seq x y z
N MET A 1 28.49 -61.09 -49.83
CA MET A 1 29.69 -60.38 -50.32
C MET A 1 29.50 -58.89 -50.07
N LYS A 2 30.37 -58.29 -49.24
CA LYS A 2 30.89 -56.90 -49.29
C LYS A 2 29.87 -55.74 -49.36
N LYS A 3 29.98 -54.62 -48.65
CA LYS A 3 30.86 -54.08 -47.59
C LYS A 3 30.41 -52.60 -47.46
N ILE A 4 30.62 -51.99 -46.29
CA ILE A 4 30.63 -50.52 -46.02
C ILE A 4 29.25 -49.91 -45.67
N TYR A 5 28.98 -49.75 -44.37
CA TYR A 5 28.90 -48.46 -43.65
C TYR A 5 28.39 -48.72 -42.21
N TYR A 6 29.32 -48.86 -41.26
CA TYR A 6 29.08 -48.75 -39.83
C TYR A 6 29.72 -47.44 -39.38
N LEU A 7 28.92 -46.38 -39.19
CA LEU A 7 29.14 -45.24 -38.29
C LEU A 7 28.10 -44.15 -38.63
N LEU A 8 26.94 -44.16 -37.98
CA LEU A 8 26.05 -43.00 -37.76
C LEU A 8 24.77 -43.46 -37.09
N LEU A 9 24.77 -43.56 -35.75
CA LEU A 9 23.53 -43.68 -34.97
C LEU A 9 23.75 -43.37 -33.47
N VAL A 10 24.48 -42.29 -33.16
CA VAL A 10 24.41 -41.60 -31.85
C VAL A 10 24.77 -40.12 -32.04
N SER A 11 23.84 -39.30 -32.52
CA SER A 11 23.76 -37.83 -32.26
C SER A 11 22.56 -37.25 -33.01
N LEU A 12 21.35 -37.50 -32.51
CA LEU A 12 20.12 -36.89 -33.03
C LEU A 12 19.22 -36.48 -31.86
N MET A 13 19.80 -35.69 -30.96
CA MET A 13 19.11 -34.83 -29.98
C MET A 13 20.13 -33.75 -29.61
N LEU A 14 20.03 -32.58 -30.24
CA LEU A 14 20.61 -31.27 -29.86
C LEU A 14 20.66 -30.38 -31.10
N PHE A 15 19.52 -29.80 -31.50
CA PHE A 15 19.46 -28.54 -32.26
C PHE A 15 18.05 -27.97 -32.10
N ASP A 16 17.75 -27.52 -30.88
CA ASP A 16 16.60 -26.64 -30.60
C ASP A 16 16.90 -25.81 -29.34
N MET A 17 18.00 -25.04 -29.36
CA MET A 17 18.22 -23.90 -28.45
C MET A 17 19.27 -22.96 -29.05
N ASN A 18 18.79 -21.90 -29.70
CA ASN A 18 19.35 -20.53 -29.70
C ASN A 18 18.87 -19.76 -30.94
N CYS A 19 17.59 -19.41 -30.95
CA CYS A 19 17.16 -18.21 -31.67
C CYS A 19 17.13 -17.07 -30.64
N GLN A 20 18.31 -16.51 -30.31
CA GLN A 20 18.34 -15.19 -29.69
C GLN A 20 17.71 -14.21 -30.69
N PRO A 21 16.77 -13.33 -30.28
CA PRO A 21 16.34 -12.25 -31.15
C PRO A 21 17.58 -11.43 -31.52
N LYS A 22 17.86 -11.32 -32.82
CA LYS A 22 18.94 -10.47 -33.33
C LYS A 22 18.76 -9.09 -32.69
N ARG A 23 19.80 -8.58 -32.02
CA ARG A 23 19.88 -7.16 -31.62
C ARG A 23 19.52 -6.33 -32.85
N ASN A 24 18.42 -5.59 -32.79
CA ASN A 24 18.08 -4.59 -33.80
C ASN A 24 19.20 -3.53 -33.76
N THR A 25 20.14 -3.63 -34.69
CA THR A 25 21.12 -2.59 -34.94
C THR A 25 20.36 -1.37 -35.43
N ILE A 26 20.20 -0.36 -34.56
CA ILE A 26 19.67 0.97 -34.88
C ILE A 26 20.50 1.51 -36.05
N LEU A 27 19.85 1.84 -37.16
CA LEU A 27 20.51 2.42 -38.33
C LEU A 27 20.88 3.88 -37.99
N PRO A 28 22.10 4.34 -38.31
CA PRO A 28 22.48 5.73 -38.07
C PRO A 28 21.56 6.70 -38.84
N GLY A 29 20.77 7.49 -38.11
CA GLY A 29 19.92 8.56 -38.68
C GLY A 29 18.42 8.29 -38.73
N ALA A 30 17.93 7.10 -38.36
CA ALA A 30 16.50 6.79 -38.32
C ALA A 30 15.89 7.09 -36.93
N ASN A 31 14.60 7.43 -36.92
CA ASN A 31 13.86 7.69 -35.70
C ASN A 31 13.53 6.37 -34.97
N LEU A 32 13.88 6.24 -33.68
CA LEU A 32 13.66 5.02 -32.91
C LEU A 32 12.21 4.50 -33.01
N VAL A 33 11.20 5.38 -32.95
CA VAL A 33 9.79 4.97 -33.02
C VAL A 33 9.48 4.34 -34.38
N GLU A 34 9.99 4.95 -35.45
CA GLU A 34 9.82 4.44 -36.81
C GLU A 34 10.53 3.09 -37.01
N GLU A 35 11.75 2.93 -36.50
CA GLU A 35 12.49 1.67 -36.56
C GLU A 35 11.75 0.55 -35.83
N LEU A 36 11.22 0.84 -34.64
CA LEU A 36 10.43 -0.11 -33.87
C LEU A 36 9.18 -0.53 -34.65
N MET A 37 8.46 0.42 -35.26
CA MET A 37 7.29 0.09 -36.09
C MET A 37 7.68 -0.74 -37.33
N ARG A 38 8.80 -0.41 -38.00
CA ARG A 38 9.33 -1.19 -39.14
C ARG A 38 9.74 -2.61 -38.76
N SER A 39 10.08 -2.86 -37.49
CA SER A 39 10.41 -4.21 -36.98
C SER A 39 9.18 -5.13 -36.81
N ARG A 40 7.97 -4.59 -36.94
CA ARG A 40 6.67 -5.30 -36.89
C ARG A 40 5.85 -5.00 -38.15
N PRO A 41 6.34 -5.36 -39.35
CA PRO A 41 5.68 -5.01 -40.62
C PRO A 41 4.25 -5.54 -40.72
N GLU A 42 3.94 -6.68 -40.09
CA GLU A 42 2.60 -7.26 -40.00
C GLU A 42 1.59 -6.36 -39.28
N GLN A 43 2.06 -5.45 -38.42
CA GLN A 43 1.22 -4.50 -37.69
C GLN A 43 1.21 -3.10 -38.31
N PHE A 44 2.34 -2.63 -38.85
CA PHE A 44 2.51 -1.22 -39.22
C PHE A 44 2.81 -0.94 -40.70
N ALA A 45 3.14 -1.93 -41.54
CA ALA A 45 3.59 -1.65 -42.90
C ALA A 45 2.57 -0.86 -43.74
N HIS A 46 1.28 -1.20 -43.64
CA HIS A 46 0.22 -0.51 -44.38
C HIS A 46 0.07 0.97 -43.96
N LEU A 47 0.31 1.27 -42.67
CA LEU A 47 0.30 2.64 -42.13
C LEU A 47 1.53 3.42 -42.57
N LEU A 48 2.71 2.81 -42.46
CA LEU A 48 3.99 3.41 -42.84
C LEU A 48 4.13 3.68 -44.33
N HIS A 49 3.41 2.93 -45.18
CA HIS A 49 3.34 3.19 -46.62
C HIS A 49 2.39 4.33 -46.99
N ASN A 50 1.46 4.73 -46.12
CA ASN A 50 0.48 5.78 -46.37
C ASN A 50 0.44 6.83 -45.26
N PRO A 51 1.58 7.42 -44.86
CA PRO A 51 1.67 8.29 -43.68
C PRO A 51 0.75 9.51 -43.75
N GLU A 52 0.61 10.12 -44.94
CA GLU A 52 -0.23 11.30 -45.14
C GLU A 52 -1.72 11.03 -45.01
N LYS A 53 -2.16 9.81 -45.37
CA LYS A 53 -3.57 9.39 -45.28
C LYS A 53 -4.01 9.28 -43.82
N TYR A 54 -3.14 8.73 -42.99
CA TYR A 54 -3.45 8.42 -41.59
C TYR A 54 -3.07 9.52 -40.61
N GLU A 55 -2.42 10.60 -41.08
CA GLU A 55 -2.04 11.78 -40.30
C GLU A 55 -1.35 11.45 -38.95
N ILE A 56 -0.55 10.37 -38.92
CA ILE A 56 -0.03 9.81 -37.68
C ILE A 56 0.99 10.76 -37.06
N GLN A 57 0.81 11.12 -35.79
CA GLN A 57 1.83 11.79 -35.00
C GLN A 57 2.08 10.97 -33.73
N ILE A 58 3.35 10.78 -33.35
CA ILE A 58 3.73 10.02 -32.15
C ILE A 58 4.83 10.76 -31.39
N ILE A 59 4.68 10.85 -30.07
CA ILE A 59 5.71 11.28 -29.13
C ILE A 59 5.93 10.17 -28.11
N TYR A 60 7.13 9.61 -28.10
CA TYR A 60 7.56 8.59 -27.15
C TYR A 60 8.67 9.14 -26.27
N THR A 61 8.51 9.10 -24.96
CA THR A 61 9.52 9.59 -24.00
C THR A 61 9.98 8.47 -23.08
N GLN A 62 11.27 8.14 -23.19
CA GLN A 62 11.99 7.31 -22.23
C GLN A 62 12.22 8.06 -20.93
N ILE A 63 12.06 7.35 -19.82
CA ILE A 63 12.32 7.89 -18.48
C ILE A 63 13.41 7.06 -17.82
N ASP A 64 14.48 7.73 -17.40
CA ASP A 64 15.56 7.14 -16.60
C ASP A 64 15.65 7.82 -15.24
N ARG A 65 15.86 7.01 -14.20
CA ARG A 65 16.01 7.48 -12.83
C ARG A 65 17.48 7.55 -12.43
N ASP A 66 17.82 8.51 -11.59
CA ASP A 66 19.09 8.52 -10.86
C ASP A 66 18.99 7.76 -9.52
N SER A 67 20.07 7.74 -8.72
CA SER A 67 20.10 7.06 -7.42
C SER A 67 19.18 7.68 -6.36
N ALA A 68 18.66 8.89 -6.60
CA ALA A 68 17.68 9.57 -5.75
C ALA A 68 16.26 9.52 -6.36
N ASN A 69 16.04 8.64 -7.34
CA ASN A 69 14.79 8.47 -8.07
C ASN A 69 14.31 9.73 -8.82
N ARG A 70 15.20 10.68 -9.14
CA ARG A 70 14.85 11.84 -9.98
C ARG A 70 14.81 11.43 -11.46
N PRO A 71 13.78 11.84 -12.21
CA PRO A 71 13.63 11.43 -13.60
C PRO A 71 14.46 12.29 -14.56
N SER A 72 14.92 11.66 -15.64
CA SER A 72 15.48 12.28 -16.83
C SER A 72 14.74 11.76 -18.05
N PHE A 73 14.54 12.62 -19.04
CA PHE A 73 13.61 12.37 -20.15
C PHE A 73 14.35 12.40 -21.49
N LYS A 74 14.10 11.40 -22.33
CA LYS A 74 14.59 11.37 -23.72
C LYS A 74 13.44 11.06 -24.67
N SER A 75 13.07 12.03 -25.49
CA SER A 75 11.91 11.94 -26.39
C SER A 75 12.31 11.62 -27.83
N TYR A 76 11.47 10.82 -28.48
CA TYR A 76 11.54 10.43 -29.88
C TYR A 76 10.19 10.71 -30.52
N HIS A 77 10.22 11.05 -31.82
CA HIS A 77 9.09 11.71 -32.44
C HIS A 77 8.81 11.20 -33.85
N TYR A 78 7.66 10.61 -34.12
CA TYR A 78 7.26 10.30 -35.49
C TYR A 78 6.29 11.38 -35.98
N GLN A 79 6.71 12.13 -37.01
CA GLN A 79 5.95 13.24 -37.60
C GLN A 79 5.32 14.19 -36.56
N PRO A 80 6.10 14.75 -35.61
CA PRO A 80 5.58 15.51 -34.47
C PRO A 80 5.18 16.95 -34.83
N ASP A 81 4.78 17.22 -36.08
CA ASP A 81 4.60 18.58 -36.55
C ASP A 81 3.47 19.28 -35.77
N SER A 82 3.87 20.17 -34.85
CA SER A 82 2.95 20.95 -34.02
C SER A 82 2.10 21.93 -34.82
N GLY A 83 2.42 22.17 -36.10
CA GLY A 83 1.62 22.98 -37.01
C GLY A 83 0.53 22.20 -37.76
N ARG A 84 0.60 20.86 -37.80
CA ARG A 84 -0.40 20.03 -38.46
C ARG A 84 -1.61 19.84 -37.54
N TYR A 85 -2.66 20.61 -37.82
CA TYR A 85 -3.90 20.55 -37.06
C TYR A 85 -4.54 19.15 -37.12
N PHE A 86 -5.04 18.68 -35.97
CA PHE A 86 -6.02 17.61 -35.85
C PHE A 86 -7.08 18.04 -34.83
N TYR A 87 -8.28 17.48 -34.92
CA TYR A 87 -9.33 17.80 -33.95
C TYR A 87 -9.06 17.04 -32.64
N PRO A 88 -8.86 17.74 -31.49
CA PRO A 88 -8.38 17.10 -30.26
C PRO A 88 -9.45 16.30 -29.51
N ALA A 89 -10.72 16.38 -29.90
CA ALA A 89 -11.83 15.68 -29.25
C ALA A 89 -11.81 15.83 -27.71
N SER A 90 -12.07 14.75 -26.97
CA SER A 90 -12.15 14.73 -25.50
C SER A 90 -10.83 14.96 -24.75
N THR A 91 -9.69 15.14 -25.44
CA THR A 91 -8.41 15.39 -24.76
C THR A 91 -8.35 16.77 -24.08
N VAL A 92 -9.15 17.74 -24.54
CA VAL A 92 -9.28 19.07 -23.92
C VAL A 92 -9.78 19.03 -22.48
N LYS A 93 -10.37 17.90 -22.05
CA LYS A 93 -10.96 17.76 -20.72
C LYS A 93 -9.92 17.72 -19.61
N LEU A 94 -8.75 17.13 -19.86
CA LEU A 94 -7.69 17.04 -18.86
C LEU A 94 -7.19 18.43 -18.43
N PRO A 95 -6.69 19.31 -19.32
CA PRO A 95 -6.25 20.63 -18.91
C PRO A 95 -7.36 21.47 -18.26
N THR A 96 -8.61 21.36 -18.70
CA THR A 96 -9.73 22.06 -18.06
C THR A 96 -10.01 21.55 -16.65
N ALA A 97 -9.92 20.24 -16.40
CA ALA A 97 -10.04 19.67 -15.05
C ALA A 97 -8.92 20.15 -14.11
N LEU A 98 -7.67 20.20 -14.59
CA LEU A 98 -6.54 20.72 -13.81
C LEU A 98 -6.71 22.21 -13.49
N LEU A 99 -7.19 23.00 -14.46
CA LEU A 99 -7.46 24.43 -14.24
C LEU A 99 -8.66 24.68 -13.32
N ALA A 100 -9.61 23.76 -13.22
CA ALA A 100 -10.70 23.84 -12.25
C ALA A 100 -10.18 23.69 -10.82
N LEU A 101 -9.30 22.72 -10.58
CA LEU A 101 -8.63 22.56 -9.28
C LEU A 101 -7.70 23.73 -8.95
N GLU A 102 -6.90 24.19 -9.93
CA GLU A 102 -6.06 25.38 -9.77
C GLU A 102 -6.89 26.63 -9.44
N LYS A 103 -7.99 26.87 -10.16
CA LYS A 103 -8.91 27.98 -9.86
C LYS A 103 -9.48 27.87 -8.44
N LEU A 104 -9.89 26.67 -8.03
CA LEU A 104 -10.42 26.43 -6.69
C LEU A 104 -9.38 26.74 -5.61
N ASN A 105 -8.13 26.29 -5.78
CA ASN A 105 -7.03 26.57 -4.85
C ASN A 105 -6.72 28.07 -4.78
N GLU A 106 -6.72 28.77 -5.92
CA GLU A 106 -6.51 30.22 -5.98
C GLU A 106 -7.60 31.04 -5.27
N LEU A 107 -8.83 30.53 -5.15
CA LEU A 107 -9.89 31.24 -4.43
C LEU A 107 -9.57 31.37 -2.94
N GLY A 108 -8.90 30.39 -2.33
CA GLY A 108 -8.44 30.45 -0.94
C GLY A 108 -9.55 30.74 0.09
N ILE A 109 -10.78 30.28 -0.18
CA ILE A 109 -11.96 30.51 0.68
C ILE A 109 -12.07 29.37 1.69
N ASP A 110 -12.23 29.71 2.97
CA ASP A 110 -12.45 28.73 4.04
C ASP A 110 -13.70 27.87 3.77
N ASN A 111 -13.59 26.55 3.99
CA ASN A 111 -14.65 25.56 3.75
C ASN A 111 -15.11 25.42 2.29
N LEU A 112 -14.36 25.98 1.32
CA LEU A 112 -14.54 25.72 -0.10
C LEU A 112 -13.48 24.74 -0.59
N ASP A 113 -13.91 23.52 -0.93
CA ASP A 113 -13.03 22.51 -1.53
C ASP A 113 -13.69 21.81 -2.72
N LYS A 114 -12.98 20.84 -3.32
CA LYS A 114 -13.43 20.15 -4.53
C LYS A 114 -14.69 19.30 -4.33
N ASN A 115 -15.01 18.96 -3.08
CA ASN A 115 -16.18 18.19 -2.68
C ASN A 115 -17.37 19.08 -2.31
N THR A 116 -17.17 20.38 -2.08
CA THR A 116 -18.25 21.34 -1.87
C THR A 116 -19.23 21.29 -3.06
N SER A 117 -20.53 21.32 -2.77
CA SER A 117 -21.56 21.13 -3.80
C SER A 117 -21.58 22.31 -4.76
N MET A 118 -21.45 22.06 -6.06
CA MET A 118 -21.34 23.06 -7.13
C MET A 118 -22.61 23.08 -7.98
N LEU A 119 -23.51 24.03 -7.71
CA LEU A 119 -24.74 24.25 -8.47
C LEU A 119 -24.48 25.17 -9.66
N THR A 120 -25.09 24.86 -10.80
CA THR A 120 -24.98 25.64 -12.03
C THR A 120 -26.34 26.23 -12.38
N ASP A 121 -26.41 27.56 -12.55
CA ASP A 121 -27.63 28.25 -12.96
C ASP A 121 -27.58 28.57 -14.47
N SER A 122 -28.63 29.17 -15.03
CA SER A 122 -28.73 29.48 -16.48
C SER A 122 -29.37 30.84 -16.69
N VAL A 123 -28.66 31.75 -17.37
CA VAL A 123 -29.09 33.14 -17.59
C VAL A 123 -28.91 33.62 -19.05
N PHE A 124 -28.20 32.86 -19.89
CA PHE A 124 -27.98 33.16 -21.31
C PHE A 124 -28.51 32.04 -22.21
N SER A 125 -28.72 32.30 -23.51
CA SER A 125 -29.20 31.28 -24.45
C SER A 125 -28.23 30.08 -24.54
N GLY A 126 -28.79 28.89 -24.72
CA GLY A 126 -28.01 27.65 -24.80
C GLY A 126 -27.47 27.12 -23.46
N GLN A 127 -27.63 27.85 -22.35
CA GLN A 127 -27.25 27.39 -21.02
C GLN A 127 -28.29 26.42 -20.43
N SER A 128 -27.82 25.52 -19.56
CA SER A 128 -28.64 24.60 -18.76
C SER A 128 -28.27 24.71 -17.30
N SER A 129 -29.24 24.53 -16.39
CA SER A 129 -29.01 24.49 -14.95
C SER A 129 -28.82 23.06 -14.45
N VAL A 130 -28.03 22.90 -13.38
CA VAL A 130 -27.79 21.62 -12.70
C VAL A 130 -27.83 21.84 -11.20
N GLY A 131 -28.81 21.21 -10.55
CA GLY A 131 -29.01 21.26 -9.09
C GLY A 131 -28.77 19.93 -8.37
N ALA A 132 -28.61 18.83 -9.10
CA ALA A 132 -28.45 17.48 -8.57
C ALA A 132 -27.60 16.62 -9.51
N ASP A 133 -26.91 15.62 -8.97
CA ASP A 133 -26.24 14.56 -9.74
C ASP A 133 -26.47 13.22 -9.03
N SER A 134 -27.39 12.41 -9.56
CA SER A 134 -27.75 11.10 -8.97
C SER A 134 -26.61 10.08 -8.99
N THR A 135 -25.52 10.36 -9.71
CA THR A 135 -24.35 9.48 -9.76
C THR A 135 -23.35 9.77 -8.65
N SER A 136 -23.55 10.84 -7.86
CA SER A 136 -22.70 11.19 -6.72
C SER A 136 -23.22 10.57 -5.42
N PRO A 137 -22.36 10.38 -4.39
CA PRO A 137 -22.75 9.73 -3.14
C PRO A 137 -23.85 10.45 -2.36
N ASN A 138 -23.90 11.79 -2.47
CA ASN A 138 -24.85 12.64 -1.75
C ASN A 138 -25.96 13.20 -2.66
N GLY A 139 -26.01 12.77 -3.93
CA GLY A 139 -26.97 13.26 -4.92
C GLY A 139 -26.71 14.70 -5.42
N LEU A 140 -25.59 15.32 -5.03
CA LEU A 140 -25.22 16.68 -5.40
C LEU A 140 -23.96 16.72 -6.29
N PRO A 141 -23.90 17.63 -7.27
CA PRO A 141 -22.73 17.84 -8.12
C PRO A 141 -21.57 18.49 -7.35
N SER A 142 -20.33 18.19 -7.73
CA SER A 142 -19.12 18.86 -7.21
C SER A 142 -18.00 18.83 -8.25
N ILE A 143 -16.99 19.69 -8.11
CA ILE A 143 -15.81 19.70 -8.98
C ILE A 143 -15.16 18.30 -8.99
N ALA A 144 -14.98 17.70 -7.81
CA ALA A 144 -14.41 16.38 -7.67
C ALA A 144 -15.23 15.36 -8.48
N HIS A 145 -16.55 15.35 -8.32
CA HIS A 145 -17.40 14.39 -9.01
C HIS A 145 -17.38 14.53 -10.54
N TYR A 146 -17.37 15.77 -11.04
CA TYR A 146 -17.19 16.02 -12.47
C TYR A 146 -15.84 15.54 -12.99
N ILE A 147 -14.75 15.77 -12.25
CA ILE A 147 -13.42 15.28 -12.64
C ILE A 147 -13.38 13.75 -12.69
N LYS A 148 -14.02 13.05 -11.73
CA LYS A 148 -14.12 11.58 -11.76
C LYS A 148 -14.78 11.10 -13.05
N LYS A 149 -15.95 11.66 -13.41
CA LYS A 149 -16.69 11.32 -14.64
C LYS A 149 -15.86 11.59 -15.91
N VAL A 150 -15.11 12.69 -15.92
CA VAL A 150 -14.21 13.06 -17.02
C VAL A 150 -13.05 12.07 -17.20
N LEU A 151 -12.46 11.58 -16.10
CA LEU A 151 -11.27 10.75 -16.16
C LEU A 151 -11.58 9.24 -16.31
N LEU A 152 -12.67 8.76 -15.71
CA LEU A 152 -13.07 7.34 -15.74
C LEU A 152 -13.74 6.93 -17.06
N VAL A 153 -14.67 7.74 -17.56
CA VAL A 153 -15.48 7.39 -18.75
C VAL A 153 -15.56 8.49 -19.78
N SER A 154 -14.77 9.57 -19.61
CA SER A 154 -14.73 10.68 -20.56
C SER A 154 -16.10 11.34 -20.77
N ASP A 155 -16.83 11.59 -19.69
CA ASP A 155 -18.14 12.25 -19.72
C ASP A 155 -18.07 13.68 -20.31
N ASN A 156 -19.01 14.03 -21.19
CA ASN A 156 -19.06 15.33 -21.87
C ASN A 156 -19.77 16.41 -21.05
N ASP A 157 -20.85 16.06 -20.35
CA ASP A 157 -21.58 17.02 -19.53
C ASP A 157 -20.70 17.50 -18.37
N ALA A 158 -20.04 16.58 -17.68
CA ALA A 158 -19.10 16.89 -16.60
C ALA A 158 -17.98 17.85 -17.06
N PHE A 159 -17.43 17.65 -18.27
CA PHE A 159 -16.49 18.61 -18.86
C PHE A 159 -17.13 19.98 -19.08
N ASN A 160 -18.34 20.03 -19.63
CA ASN A 160 -19.04 21.29 -19.90
C ASN A 160 -19.26 22.08 -18.60
N ARG A 161 -19.58 21.39 -17.50
CA ARG A 161 -19.72 22.01 -16.17
C ARG A 161 -18.39 22.56 -15.63
N LEU A 162 -17.28 21.85 -15.84
CA LEU A 162 -15.94 22.36 -15.48
C LEU A 162 -15.52 23.53 -16.38
N TYR A 163 -15.82 23.48 -17.68
CA TYR A 163 -15.60 24.58 -18.61
C TYR A 163 -16.36 25.84 -18.19
N GLU A 164 -17.60 25.69 -17.73
CA GLU A 164 -18.43 26.77 -17.22
C GLU A 164 -17.89 27.35 -15.91
N PHE A 165 -17.44 26.50 -15.00
CA PHE A 165 -16.81 26.96 -13.78
C PHE A 165 -15.53 27.73 -14.07
N VAL A 166 -14.62 27.24 -14.92
CA VAL A 166 -13.34 27.91 -15.17
C VAL A 166 -13.53 29.17 -16.03
N GLY A 167 -14.36 29.11 -17.07
CA GLY A 167 -14.58 30.18 -18.04
C GLY A 167 -13.65 30.10 -19.25
N GLN A 168 -14.17 30.32 -20.46
CA GLN A 168 -13.41 30.19 -21.72
C GLN A 168 -12.16 31.08 -21.75
N GLU A 169 -12.28 32.35 -21.36
CA GLU A 169 -11.18 33.32 -21.35
C GLU A 169 -10.04 32.82 -20.45
N ARG A 170 -10.38 32.44 -19.22
CA ARG A 170 -9.41 31.98 -18.23
C ARG A 170 -8.73 30.68 -18.65
N ILE A 171 -9.46 29.73 -19.23
CA ILE A 171 -8.88 28.47 -19.73
C ILE A 171 -7.73 28.78 -20.68
N ASN A 172 -7.98 29.59 -21.71
CA ASN A 172 -6.99 29.87 -22.74
C ASN A 172 -5.87 30.77 -22.22
N ALA A 173 -6.20 31.83 -21.48
CA ALA A 173 -5.20 32.73 -20.90
C ALA A 173 -4.22 31.99 -19.97
N ARG A 174 -4.71 31.04 -19.15
CA ARG A 174 -3.86 30.25 -18.25
C ARG A 174 -3.00 29.24 -19.01
N LEU A 175 -3.54 28.55 -20.02
CA LEU A 175 -2.73 27.62 -20.82
C LEU A 175 -1.63 28.35 -21.59
N HIS A 176 -1.95 29.49 -22.21
CA HIS A 176 -0.96 30.33 -22.90
C HIS A 176 0.09 30.87 -21.93
N ALA A 177 -0.33 31.37 -20.76
CA ALA A 177 0.59 31.85 -19.72
C ALA A 177 1.53 30.75 -19.20
N LYS A 178 1.12 29.47 -19.26
CA LYS A 178 1.96 28.32 -18.91
C LYS A 178 2.90 27.87 -20.05
N GLY A 179 2.79 28.47 -21.24
CA GLY A 179 3.62 28.17 -22.42
C GLY A 179 2.98 27.23 -23.44
N TYR A 180 1.69 26.89 -23.29
CA TYR A 180 0.93 26.08 -24.25
C TYR A 180 0.22 26.99 -25.27
N GLU A 181 1.00 27.79 -26.00
CA GLU A 181 0.53 28.94 -26.80
C GLU A 181 -0.35 28.58 -28.00
N ASN A 182 -0.29 27.32 -28.47
CA ASN A 182 -1.04 26.84 -29.64
C ASN A 182 -2.37 26.17 -29.25
N THR A 183 -2.80 26.32 -28.00
CA THR A 183 -4.04 25.74 -27.48
C THR A 183 -5.22 26.71 -27.65
N ASN A 184 -6.37 26.21 -28.10
CA ASN A 184 -7.61 26.97 -28.22
C ASN A 184 -8.78 26.09 -27.76
N ILE A 185 -9.19 26.19 -26.49
CA ILE A 185 -10.39 25.52 -25.97
C ILE A 185 -11.56 26.49 -26.13
N ARG A 186 -12.30 26.33 -27.23
CA ARG A 186 -13.36 27.23 -27.72
C ARG A 186 -14.75 26.81 -27.34
N HIS A 187 -15.04 25.51 -27.33
CA HIS A 187 -16.42 25.06 -27.26
C HIS A 187 -16.60 23.85 -26.35
N ARG A 188 -17.80 23.80 -25.78
CA ARG A 188 -18.36 22.66 -25.04
C ARG A 188 -18.53 21.45 -25.96
N LEU A 189 -18.61 20.25 -25.39
CA LEU A 189 -18.66 18.99 -26.13
C LEU A 189 -20.08 18.39 -26.13
N SER A 190 -20.44 17.73 -27.23
CA SER A 190 -21.74 17.06 -27.45
C SER A 190 -22.99 17.92 -27.34
N ILE A 191 -22.84 19.25 -27.43
CA ILE A 191 -23.95 20.20 -27.57
C ILE A 191 -23.65 21.18 -28.70
N PHE A 192 -24.68 21.57 -29.45
CA PHE A 192 -24.57 22.50 -30.55
C PHE A 192 -24.83 23.93 -30.06
N LEU A 193 -23.76 24.71 -29.94
CA LEU A 193 -23.81 26.11 -29.50
C LEU A 193 -23.09 26.98 -30.53
N SER A 194 -23.60 28.19 -30.73
CA SER A 194 -22.92 29.22 -31.52
C SER A 194 -21.60 29.65 -30.87
N GLU A 195 -20.76 30.39 -31.61
CA GLU A 195 -19.53 30.97 -31.06
C GLU A 195 -19.82 31.88 -29.86
N GLU A 196 -20.89 32.67 -29.93
CA GLU A 196 -21.33 33.56 -28.86
C GLU A 196 -21.78 32.78 -27.62
N GLU A 197 -22.59 31.74 -27.78
CA GLU A 197 -23.06 30.92 -26.66
C GLU A 197 -21.94 30.13 -25.97
N ASN A 198 -20.89 29.76 -26.71
CA ASN A 198 -19.70 29.13 -26.10
C ASN A 198 -18.83 30.10 -25.30
N ARG A 199 -18.91 31.40 -25.59
CA ARG A 199 -18.21 32.46 -24.85
C ARG A 199 -18.90 32.80 -23.53
N HIS A 200 -20.21 32.57 -23.44
CA HIS A 200 -21.02 32.80 -22.23
C HIS A 200 -21.04 31.54 -21.33
N THR A 201 -20.40 31.64 -20.17
CA THR A 201 -20.39 30.59 -19.15
C THR A 201 -21.31 30.90 -17.99
N ASN A 202 -21.94 29.84 -17.48
CA ASN A 202 -23.00 29.89 -16.50
C ASN A 202 -22.57 30.54 -15.17
N PRO A 203 -23.51 31.18 -14.43
CA PRO A 203 -23.33 31.42 -13.01
C PRO A 203 -23.19 30.10 -12.25
N VAL A 204 -22.33 30.09 -11.23
CA VAL A 204 -22.04 28.90 -10.41
C VAL A 204 -22.09 29.28 -8.94
N ARG A 205 -22.72 28.43 -8.12
CA ARG A 205 -22.79 28.59 -6.66
C ARG A 205 -22.24 27.36 -5.96
N PHE A 206 -21.41 27.58 -4.95
CA PHE A 206 -20.93 26.56 -4.04
C PHE A 206 -21.71 26.63 -2.73
N VAL A 207 -22.27 25.51 -2.31
CA VAL A 207 -23.14 25.43 -1.13
C VAL A 207 -22.75 24.28 -0.22
N GLN A 208 -23.04 24.45 1.08
CA GLN A 208 -22.95 23.41 2.10
C GLN A 208 -24.24 23.41 2.93
N GLY A 209 -25.11 22.43 2.68
CA GLY A 209 -26.50 22.50 3.13
C GLY A 209 -27.20 23.72 2.52
N ASP A 210 -27.86 24.52 3.35
CA ASP A 210 -28.52 25.77 2.93
C ASP A 210 -27.57 26.98 2.89
N THR A 211 -26.29 26.80 3.24
CA THR A 211 -25.31 27.89 3.32
C THR A 211 -24.63 28.11 1.98
N LEU A 212 -24.67 29.35 1.47
CA LEU A 212 -23.86 29.79 0.33
C LEU A 212 -22.42 30.04 0.77
N ILE A 213 -21.47 29.33 0.18
CA ILE A 213 -20.03 29.48 0.46
C ILE A 213 -19.37 30.43 -0.54
N TYR A 214 -19.66 30.25 -1.83
CA TYR A 214 -19.11 31.07 -2.90
C TYR A 214 -20.10 31.18 -4.05
N ALA A 215 -20.15 32.32 -4.72
CA ALA A 215 -20.93 32.52 -5.94
C ALA A 215 -20.09 33.22 -6.99
N GLN A 216 -20.14 32.71 -8.22
CA GLN A 216 -19.62 33.38 -9.41
C GLN A 216 -20.81 33.75 -10.30
N PRO A 217 -20.92 34.99 -10.78
CA PRO A 217 -21.92 35.38 -11.77
C PRO A 217 -21.61 34.75 -13.13
N GLU A 218 -22.46 34.99 -14.14
CA GLU A 218 -22.08 34.66 -15.51
C GLU A 218 -20.74 35.29 -15.90
N ALA A 219 -19.99 34.60 -16.75
CA ALA A 219 -18.74 35.12 -17.29
C ALA A 219 -18.77 35.05 -18.82
N ILE A 220 -18.12 36.03 -19.45
CA ILE A 220 -18.12 36.19 -20.91
C ILE A 220 -16.69 36.45 -21.34
N ASN A 221 -16.15 35.58 -22.20
CA ASN A 221 -14.91 35.93 -22.90
C ASN A 221 -15.23 37.05 -23.90
N LYS A 222 -14.69 38.26 -23.73
CA LYS A 222 -15.00 39.41 -24.61
C LYS A 222 -14.25 39.40 -25.93
N GLU A 223 -13.13 38.68 -26.00
CA GLU A 223 -12.27 38.62 -27.17
C GLU A 223 -12.39 37.26 -27.87
N PRO A 224 -12.90 37.18 -29.10
CA PRO A 224 -12.90 35.95 -29.88
C PRO A 224 -11.48 35.39 -30.06
N LEU A 225 -11.34 34.08 -29.89
CA LEU A 225 -10.04 33.42 -30.08
C LEU A 225 -9.66 33.37 -31.57
N ALA A 226 -8.40 33.56 -31.92
CA ALA A 226 -7.92 33.58 -33.31
C ALA A 226 -8.06 32.22 -34.01
N ARG A 227 -8.62 32.17 -35.23
CA ARG A 227 -8.90 30.92 -35.98
C ARG A 227 -7.68 29.98 -36.06
N ASN A 228 -7.94 28.67 -35.97
CA ASN A 228 -6.88 27.66 -36.13
C ASN A 228 -6.37 27.65 -37.58
N VAL A 229 -5.06 27.62 -37.75
CA VAL A 229 -4.39 27.55 -39.06
C VAL A 229 -4.32 26.09 -39.52
N GLY A 230 -4.39 25.85 -40.84
CA GLY A 230 -4.24 24.51 -41.42
C GLY A 230 -5.38 23.53 -41.10
N ALA A 231 -6.56 24.06 -40.74
CA ALA A 231 -7.69 23.30 -40.22
C ALA A 231 -8.71 22.87 -41.28
N LEU A 232 -8.39 22.96 -42.58
CA LEU A 232 -9.22 22.40 -43.65
C LEU A 232 -8.89 20.91 -43.80
N LYS A 233 -9.91 20.04 -43.73
CA LYS A 233 -9.71 18.58 -43.72
C LYS A 233 -10.62 17.84 -44.69
N GLY A 234 -10.08 16.76 -45.26
CA GLY A 234 -10.82 15.85 -46.13
C GLY A 234 -11.10 16.40 -47.52
N VAL A 235 -11.90 15.64 -48.25
CA VAL A 235 -12.36 15.97 -49.61
C VAL A 235 -13.85 16.32 -49.65
N GLY A 236 -14.58 16.11 -48.54
CA GLY A 236 -15.98 16.43 -48.41
C GLY A 236 -16.47 16.30 -46.96
N TYR A 237 -17.71 16.73 -46.72
CA TYR A 237 -18.38 16.50 -45.44
C TYR A 237 -19.91 16.47 -45.58
N MET A 238 -20.58 15.81 -44.64
CA MET A 238 -22.03 15.84 -44.54
C MET A 238 -22.49 17.08 -43.76
N ALA A 239 -23.42 17.82 -44.36
CA ALA A 239 -24.13 18.93 -43.73
C ALA A 239 -25.61 18.88 -44.13
N ASN A 240 -26.51 18.98 -43.15
CA ASN A 240 -27.97 18.91 -43.38
C ASN A 240 -28.37 17.69 -44.24
N ASN A 241 -27.81 16.52 -43.93
CA ASN A 241 -28.01 15.25 -44.67
C ASN A 241 -27.61 15.30 -46.16
N SER A 242 -26.80 16.27 -46.58
CA SER A 242 -26.29 16.41 -47.93
C SER A 242 -24.75 16.39 -47.95
N LEU A 243 -24.17 15.77 -48.97
CA LEU A 243 -22.72 15.78 -49.18
C LEU A 243 -22.28 17.11 -49.77
N VAL A 244 -21.40 17.80 -49.06
CA VAL A 244 -20.66 18.97 -49.56
C VAL A 244 -19.29 18.49 -50.05
N GLN A 245 -18.98 18.75 -51.33
CA GLN A 245 -17.73 18.29 -51.98
C GLN A 245 -16.61 19.35 -51.88
N GLU A 246 -16.28 19.74 -50.65
CA GLU A 246 -15.12 20.58 -50.35
C GLU A 246 -14.56 20.21 -48.96
N PRO A 247 -13.30 20.54 -48.64
CA PRO A 247 -12.74 20.26 -47.32
C PRO A 247 -13.57 20.89 -46.19
N MET A 248 -13.78 20.16 -45.10
CA MET A 248 -14.46 20.67 -43.91
C MET A 248 -13.59 21.68 -43.16
N ASP A 249 -14.18 22.79 -42.73
CA ASP A 249 -13.49 23.84 -41.96
C ASP A 249 -13.53 23.56 -40.44
N PHE A 250 -12.38 23.23 -39.86
CA PHE A 250 -12.17 23.09 -38.41
C PHE A 250 -11.56 24.34 -37.76
N SER A 251 -11.44 25.47 -38.47
CA SER A 251 -10.75 26.67 -37.98
C SER A 251 -11.39 27.31 -36.74
N GLN A 252 -12.67 27.03 -36.48
CA GLN A 252 -13.40 27.46 -35.28
C GLN A 252 -13.62 26.35 -34.24
N LYS A 253 -13.01 25.17 -34.41
CA LYS A 253 -13.08 24.06 -33.45
C LYS A 253 -12.00 24.16 -32.37
N ASN A 254 -12.10 23.35 -31.33
CA ASN A 254 -11.04 23.22 -30.33
C ASN A 254 -9.68 22.86 -30.99
N ALA A 255 -8.58 23.34 -30.42
CA ALA A 255 -7.21 22.99 -30.80
C ALA A 255 -6.38 22.68 -29.55
N LEU A 256 -5.67 21.57 -29.57
CA LEU A 256 -4.72 21.17 -28.55
C LEU A 256 -3.69 20.28 -29.24
N PRO A 257 -2.50 20.80 -29.60
CA PRO A 257 -1.49 20.00 -30.30
C PRO A 257 -0.98 18.84 -29.47
N LEU A 258 -0.55 17.74 -30.12
CA LEU A 258 -0.06 16.53 -29.43
C LEU A 258 1.12 16.83 -28.48
N ARG A 259 2.00 17.76 -28.88
CA ARG A 259 3.11 18.22 -28.05
C ARG A 259 2.63 18.86 -26.75
N ASP A 260 1.63 19.72 -26.83
CA ASP A 260 1.10 20.40 -25.64
C ASP A 260 0.38 19.39 -24.73
N MET A 261 -0.34 18.41 -25.29
CA MET A 261 -0.89 17.28 -24.51
C MET A 261 0.21 16.53 -23.74
N HIS A 262 1.31 16.20 -24.43
CA HIS A 262 2.42 15.45 -23.85
C HIS A 262 3.11 16.24 -22.72
N GLU A 263 3.35 17.54 -22.93
CA GLU A 263 3.97 18.39 -21.92
C GLU A 263 3.04 18.72 -20.75
N ILE A 264 1.72 18.87 -20.98
CA ILE A 264 0.72 18.99 -19.90
C ILE A 264 0.72 17.73 -19.03
N LEU A 265 0.73 16.55 -19.64
CA LEU A 265 0.82 15.29 -18.91
C LEU A 265 2.13 15.18 -18.13
N LYS A 266 3.26 15.59 -18.73
CA LYS A 266 4.55 15.61 -18.05
C LYS A 266 4.55 16.57 -16.86
N ALA A 267 3.97 17.76 -17.01
CA ALA A 267 3.84 18.73 -15.92
C ALA A 267 2.94 18.22 -14.78
N LEU A 268 1.95 17.38 -15.09
CA LEU A 268 1.08 16.74 -14.10
C LEU A 268 1.77 15.58 -13.37
N ILE A 269 2.43 14.67 -14.10
CA ILE A 269 3.05 13.47 -13.53
C ILE A 269 4.39 13.80 -12.84
N PHE A 270 5.15 14.74 -13.41
CA PHE A 270 6.48 15.15 -12.96
C PHE A 270 6.58 16.68 -12.79
N PRO A 271 5.78 17.29 -11.90
CA PRO A 271 5.79 18.74 -11.69
C PRO A 271 7.18 19.26 -11.32
N GLU A 272 7.96 18.47 -10.57
CA GLU A 272 9.33 18.79 -10.18
C GLU A 272 10.31 18.89 -11.37
N ALA A 273 9.99 18.25 -12.50
CA ALA A 273 10.83 18.20 -13.69
C ALA A 273 10.51 19.28 -14.74
N VAL A 274 9.49 20.11 -14.49
CA VAL A 274 9.13 21.26 -15.35
C VAL A 274 9.33 22.57 -14.61
N SER A 275 9.42 23.68 -15.37
CA SER A 275 9.57 25.01 -14.78
C SER A 275 8.33 25.39 -13.96
N GLN A 276 8.49 26.23 -12.93
CA GLN A 276 7.37 26.68 -12.10
C GLN A 276 6.25 27.32 -12.93
N LYS A 277 6.59 28.02 -14.02
CA LYS A 277 5.65 28.63 -14.97
C LYS A 277 4.70 27.59 -15.61
N GLN A 278 5.18 26.38 -15.88
CA GLN A 278 4.41 25.33 -16.56
C GLN A 278 3.52 24.50 -15.63
N ARG A 279 3.75 24.56 -14.32
CA ARG A 279 3.06 23.74 -13.31
C ARG A 279 1.61 24.19 -13.13
N PHE A 280 0.75 23.27 -12.76
CA PHE A 280 -0.58 23.58 -12.22
C PHE A 280 -0.48 23.76 -10.70
N ASP A 281 -1.19 24.74 -10.16
CA ASP A 281 -1.23 24.99 -8.72
C ASP A 281 -2.18 24.01 -8.02
N LEU A 282 -1.66 22.81 -7.77
CA LEU A 282 -2.39 21.69 -7.18
C LEU A 282 -1.78 21.34 -5.83
N SER A 283 -2.63 21.10 -4.84
CA SER A 283 -2.19 20.57 -3.55
C SER A 283 -1.70 19.12 -3.71
N PRO A 284 -0.91 18.57 -2.76
CA PRO A 284 -0.54 17.15 -2.79
C PRO A 284 -1.76 16.21 -2.87
N ALA A 285 -2.86 16.58 -2.21
CA ALA A 285 -4.12 15.83 -2.25
C ALA A 285 -4.79 15.89 -3.63
N ASP A 286 -4.67 17.00 -4.35
CA ASP A 286 -5.20 17.13 -5.72
C ASP A 286 -4.39 16.29 -6.71
N TYR A 287 -3.06 16.26 -6.58
CA TYR A 287 -2.24 15.36 -7.40
C TYR A 287 -2.64 13.90 -7.19
N GLN A 288 -2.74 13.44 -5.93
CA GLN A 288 -3.18 12.07 -5.62
C GLN A 288 -4.57 11.77 -6.18
N PHE A 289 -5.51 12.70 -6.02
CA PHE A 289 -6.86 12.59 -6.56
C PHE A 289 -6.88 12.45 -8.09
N VAL A 290 -6.11 13.27 -8.81
CA VAL A 290 -6.02 13.18 -10.27
C VAL A 290 -5.34 11.88 -10.69
N TYR A 291 -4.24 11.49 -10.04
CA TYR A 291 -3.54 10.23 -10.34
C TYR A 291 -4.46 9.02 -10.15
N GLN A 292 -5.22 9.00 -9.06
CA GLN A 292 -6.22 7.97 -8.80
C GLN A 292 -7.17 7.85 -9.98
N TYR A 293 -7.96 8.89 -10.27
CA TYR A 293 -9.03 8.76 -11.26
C TYR A 293 -8.53 8.72 -12.71
N MET A 294 -7.29 9.15 -12.98
CA MET A 294 -6.64 8.90 -14.28
C MET A 294 -6.27 7.43 -14.48
N SER A 295 -5.96 6.68 -13.42
CA SER A 295 -5.47 5.28 -13.52
C SER A 295 -6.48 4.23 -13.08
N GLN A 296 -7.50 4.63 -12.31
CA GLN A 296 -8.58 3.79 -11.83
C GLN A 296 -9.44 3.28 -12.98
N LEU A 297 -9.88 2.04 -12.86
CA LEU A 297 -10.75 1.39 -13.84
C LEU A 297 -12.24 1.58 -13.45
N PRO A 298 -13.17 1.58 -14.42
CA PRO A 298 -14.61 1.59 -14.14
C PRO A 298 -15.09 0.54 -13.12
N SER A 299 -14.54 -0.68 -13.13
CA SER A 299 -14.90 -1.70 -12.12
C SER A 299 -14.40 -1.37 -10.71
N GLU A 300 -13.36 -0.53 -10.61
CA GLU A 300 -12.70 -0.14 -9.38
C GLU A 300 -13.32 1.11 -8.74
N THR A 301 -14.32 1.77 -9.34
CA THR A 301 -14.98 2.97 -8.78
C THR A 301 -16.25 2.66 -8.01
N SER A 302 -16.42 3.33 -6.87
CA SER A 302 -17.64 3.28 -6.07
C SER A 302 -18.66 4.31 -6.55
N TYR A 303 -18.22 5.53 -6.84
CA TYR A 303 -19.07 6.63 -7.30
C TYR A 303 -18.34 7.52 -8.33
N PRO A 304 -18.89 7.67 -9.54
CA PRO A 304 -20.05 6.94 -10.06
C PRO A 304 -19.82 5.44 -10.08
N ALA A 305 -20.90 4.68 -9.87
CA ALA A 305 -20.91 3.27 -10.16
C ALA A 305 -21.26 3.09 -11.64
N TYR A 306 -20.42 2.37 -12.38
CA TYR A 306 -20.64 2.08 -13.79
C TYR A 306 -21.03 0.62 -14.00
N ASP A 307 -21.90 0.38 -14.99
CA ASP A 307 -22.11 -0.96 -15.50
C ASP A 307 -20.88 -1.39 -16.31
N THR A 308 -20.16 -2.39 -15.80
CA THR A 308 -18.92 -2.89 -16.42
C THR A 308 -19.16 -3.61 -17.76
N ALA A 309 -20.40 -3.94 -18.12
CA ALA A 309 -20.74 -4.44 -19.44
C ALA A 309 -20.67 -3.34 -20.52
N GLU A 310 -21.03 -2.11 -20.16
CA GLU A 310 -20.95 -0.91 -21.00
C GLU A 310 -19.56 -0.25 -20.87
N TYR A 311 -19.16 0.06 -19.63
CA TYR A 311 -17.88 0.68 -19.29
C TYR A 311 -16.92 -0.37 -18.75
N TYR A 312 -16.34 -1.17 -19.64
CA TYR A 312 -15.31 -2.16 -19.29
C TYR A 312 -14.01 -1.49 -18.84
N ASP A 313 -13.11 -2.22 -18.18
CA ASP A 313 -11.94 -1.64 -17.51
C ASP A 313 -11.03 -0.79 -18.42
N ALA A 314 -10.83 -1.25 -19.66
CA ALA A 314 -10.01 -0.55 -20.64
C ALA A 314 -10.78 0.46 -21.51
N TYR A 315 -12.02 0.83 -21.14
CA TYR A 315 -12.92 1.67 -21.96
C TYR A 315 -12.26 2.95 -22.49
N VAL A 316 -11.41 3.61 -21.68
CA VAL A 316 -10.64 4.81 -22.07
C VAL A 316 -9.13 4.60 -22.07
N LYS A 317 -8.65 3.36 -22.30
CA LYS A 317 -7.23 2.98 -22.27
C LYS A 317 -6.76 2.49 -23.65
N PHE A 318 -6.68 3.40 -24.63
CA PHE A 318 -6.45 3.02 -26.03
C PHE A 318 -5.01 2.53 -26.28
N LEU A 319 -4.00 3.25 -25.80
CA LEU A 319 -2.62 2.75 -25.85
C LEU A 319 -2.49 1.52 -24.94
N MET A 320 -1.87 0.46 -25.46
CA MET A 320 -1.75 -0.91 -24.88
C MET A 320 -2.95 -1.84 -25.10
N HIS A 321 -4.18 -1.30 -25.14
CA HIS A 321 -5.40 -2.13 -25.08
C HIS A 321 -6.37 -1.94 -26.24
N GLY A 322 -6.39 -0.78 -26.90
CA GLY A 322 -7.36 -0.47 -27.96
C GLY A 322 -8.79 -0.49 -27.41
N ASN A 323 -9.65 -1.32 -27.99
CA ASN A 323 -11.01 -1.60 -27.52
C ASN A 323 -11.16 -3.03 -26.94
N ASP A 324 -10.05 -3.69 -26.61
CA ASP A 324 -10.07 -5.03 -26.04
C ASP A 324 -10.76 -5.03 -24.67
N LYS A 325 -11.70 -5.97 -24.47
CA LYS A 325 -12.45 -6.13 -23.21
C LYS A 325 -11.72 -7.03 -22.22
N ALA A 326 -10.60 -7.63 -22.60
CA ALA A 326 -9.76 -8.40 -21.68
C ALA A 326 -9.30 -7.52 -20.50
N PRO A 327 -9.27 -8.06 -19.27
CA PRO A 327 -8.80 -7.31 -18.10
C PRO A 327 -7.38 -6.78 -18.31
N LEU A 328 -7.13 -5.56 -17.83
CA LEU A 328 -5.77 -5.03 -17.73
C LEU A 328 -4.98 -5.82 -16.67
N PRO A 329 -3.70 -6.17 -16.93
CA PRO A 329 -2.87 -6.79 -15.89
C PRO A 329 -2.81 -5.89 -14.65
N LYS A 330 -3.04 -6.46 -13.46
CA LYS A 330 -3.14 -5.70 -12.20
C LYS A 330 -1.87 -4.91 -11.85
N TYR A 331 -0.71 -5.37 -12.34
CA TYR A 331 0.58 -4.72 -12.12
C TYR A 331 0.86 -3.56 -13.10
N ILE A 332 -0.02 -3.32 -14.09
CA ILE A 332 0.10 -2.20 -15.03
C ILE A 332 -0.95 -1.14 -14.70
N ARG A 333 -0.54 0.13 -14.68
CA ARG A 333 -1.47 1.27 -14.64
C ARG A 333 -1.16 2.27 -15.74
N ILE A 334 -2.22 2.88 -16.26
CA ILE A 334 -2.18 3.79 -17.40
C ILE A 334 -2.86 5.10 -16.96
N PHE A 335 -2.05 6.14 -16.79
CA PHE A 335 -2.48 7.49 -16.47
C PHE A 335 -2.62 8.27 -17.77
N ASN A 336 -3.83 8.37 -18.31
CA ASN A 336 -4.04 8.93 -19.63
C ASN A 336 -5.30 9.78 -19.76
N LYS A 337 -5.42 10.44 -20.92
CA LYS A 337 -6.70 10.98 -21.39
C LYS A 337 -6.82 10.76 -22.90
N ILE A 338 -7.87 10.04 -23.31
CA ILE A 338 -8.17 9.79 -24.72
C ILE A 338 -9.03 10.89 -25.35
N GLY A 339 -9.11 10.86 -26.67
CA GLY A 339 -10.17 11.51 -27.42
C GLY A 339 -10.37 10.86 -28.78
N ASP A 340 -11.61 10.74 -29.20
CA ASP A 340 -12.01 10.22 -30.50
C ASP A 340 -13.18 11.03 -31.05
N ALA A 341 -13.07 11.49 -32.30
CA ALA A 341 -14.12 12.16 -33.05
C ALA A 341 -13.63 12.47 -34.47
N TYR A 342 -14.55 12.54 -35.43
CA TYR A 342 -14.23 12.92 -36.82
C TYR A 342 -13.16 12.02 -37.46
N GLY A 343 -13.10 10.73 -37.07
CA GLY A 343 -12.09 9.79 -37.51
C GLY A 343 -10.75 9.92 -36.78
N PHE A 344 -10.50 11.01 -36.04
CA PHE A 344 -9.31 11.11 -35.21
C PHE A 344 -9.45 10.23 -33.96
N MET A 345 -8.39 9.50 -33.63
CA MET A 345 -8.23 8.78 -32.37
C MET A 345 -6.92 9.22 -31.73
N ILE A 346 -6.98 9.66 -30.48
CA ILE A 346 -5.88 10.26 -29.74
C ILE A 346 -5.78 9.64 -28.35
N ASP A 347 -4.56 9.39 -27.89
CA ASP A 347 -4.26 9.04 -26.51
C ASP A 347 -2.90 9.62 -26.10
N HIS A 348 -2.79 10.06 -24.85
CA HIS A 348 -1.53 10.49 -24.24
C HIS A 348 -1.47 9.92 -22.83
N ALA A 349 -0.49 9.06 -22.60
CA ALA A 349 -0.41 8.20 -21.45
C ALA A 349 0.97 8.22 -20.79
N TYR A 350 0.97 8.19 -19.47
CA TYR A 350 2.08 7.74 -18.65
C TYR A 350 1.75 6.33 -18.20
N ILE A 351 2.61 5.37 -18.53
CA ILE A 351 2.35 3.94 -18.31
C ILE A 351 3.40 3.43 -17.32
N VAL A 352 2.93 2.71 -16.30
CA VAL A 352 3.77 2.09 -15.27
C VAL A 352 3.50 0.60 -15.18
N ASP A 353 4.58 -0.14 -14.95
CA ASP A 353 4.58 -1.55 -14.61
C ASP A 353 5.30 -1.73 -13.27
N PHE A 354 4.53 -2.07 -12.24
CA PHE A 354 5.02 -2.21 -10.87
C PHE A 354 5.81 -3.48 -10.63
N GLU A 355 5.59 -4.53 -11.41
CA GLU A 355 6.26 -5.82 -11.28
C GLU A 355 7.65 -5.76 -11.91
N HIS A 356 7.72 -5.33 -13.17
CA HIS A 356 8.96 -5.23 -13.93
C HIS A 356 9.72 -3.92 -13.70
N LYS A 357 9.17 -3.01 -12.88
CA LYS A 357 9.74 -1.67 -12.59
C LYS A 357 10.07 -0.91 -13.87
N THR A 358 9.06 -0.76 -14.72
CA THR A 358 9.16 -0.08 -16.01
C THR A 358 8.19 1.10 -16.07
N GLU A 359 8.62 2.19 -16.68
CA GLU A 359 7.79 3.38 -16.90
C GLU A 359 8.18 4.09 -18.20
N PHE A 360 7.21 4.74 -18.84
CA PHE A 360 7.42 5.59 -20.01
C PHE A 360 6.21 6.48 -20.29
N MET A 361 6.38 7.49 -21.14
CA MET A 361 5.27 8.26 -21.67
C MET A 361 5.13 8.05 -23.17
N LEU A 362 3.88 7.97 -23.64
CA LEU A 362 3.56 7.78 -25.04
C LEU A 362 2.32 8.60 -25.40
N SER A 363 2.39 9.34 -26.49
CA SER A 363 1.27 10.09 -27.06
C SER A 363 1.17 9.81 -28.54
N ALA A 364 -0.05 9.55 -29.03
CA ALA A 364 -0.28 9.25 -30.43
C ALA A 364 -1.62 9.82 -30.91
N VAL A 365 -1.66 10.17 -32.18
CA VAL A 365 -2.89 10.44 -32.95
C VAL A 365 -2.83 9.67 -34.27
N ILE A 366 -3.99 9.19 -34.71
CA ILE A 366 -4.23 8.64 -36.04
C ILE A 366 -5.58 9.13 -36.57
N LEU A 367 -5.66 9.39 -37.88
CA LEU A 367 -6.90 9.61 -38.61
C LEU A 367 -7.34 8.30 -39.27
N ALA A 368 -8.45 7.74 -38.82
CA ALA A 368 -9.14 6.61 -39.43
C ALA A 368 -10.35 7.13 -40.22
N ASN A 369 -10.06 7.69 -41.40
CA ASN A 369 -11.07 8.24 -42.32
C ASN A 369 -10.66 7.94 -43.76
N ASP A 370 -10.87 6.70 -44.20
CA ASP A 370 -10.39 6.23 -45.50
C ASP A 370 -11.09 6.89 -46.70
N ASN A 371 -12.36 7.28 -46.56
CA ASN A 371 -13.12 7.95 -47.63
C ASN A 371 -12.87 9.47 -47.69
N GLY A 372 -12.24 10.05 -46.65
CA GLY A 372 -11.95 11.47 -46.54
C GLY A 372 -13.17 12.36 -46.39
N ILE A 373 -14.33 11.79 -46.03
CA ILE A 373 -15.59 12.48 -45.80
C ILE A 373 -15.77 12.67 -44.30
N PHE A 374 -16.02 13.90 -43.86
CA PHE A 374 -16.29 14.19 -42.45
C PHE A 374 -17.79 14.25 -42.18
N ASN A 375 -18.21 14.01 -40.93
CA ASN A 375 -19.62 13.99 -40.49
C ASN A 375 -20.53 12.91 -41.11
N ASP A 376 -20.01 11.94 -41.84
CA ASP A 376 -20.82 10.86 -42.41
C ASP A 376 -21.04 9.67 -41.45
N GLY A 377 -20.25 9.61 -40.37
CA GLY A 377 -20.30 8.56 -39.36
C GLY A 377 -19.54 7.28 -39.73
N ASN A 378 -18.84 7.25 -40.87
CA ASN A 378 -18.10 6.09 -41.34
C ASN A 378 -16.60 6.30 -41.08
N TYR A 379 -16.10 5.73 -39.98
CA TYR A 379 -14.70 5.82 -39.59
C TYR A 379 -14.16 4.44 -39.23
N GLU A 380 -12.93 4.13 -39.65
CA GLU A 380 -12.29 2.82 -39.47
C GLU A 380 -11.68 2.64 -38.06
N TYR A 381 -12.42 3.00 -37.01
CA TYR A 381 -11.91 2.87 -35.63
C TYR A 381 -11.60 1.42 -35.25
N ASP A 382 -12.49 0.48 -35.54
CA ASP A 382 -12.31 -0.93 -35.16
C ASP A 382 -11.25 -1.65 -36.00
N SER A 383 -11.15 -1.34 -37.28
CA SER A 383 -10.22 -2.01 -38.20
C SER A 383 -8.84 -1.36 -38.27
N ILE A 384 -8.71 -0.07 -37.95
CA ILE A 384 -7.45 0.69 -38.06
C ILE A 384 -7.09 1.37 -36.74
N GLY A 385 -7.97 2.21 -36.19
CA GLY A 385 -7.67 3.05 -35.02
C GLY A 385 -7.27 2.28 -33.76
N TYR A 386 -8.18 1.46 -33.22
CA TYR A 386 -7.93 0.67 -32.01
C TYR A 386 -6.77 -0.33 -32.17
N PRO A 387 -6.65 -1.07 -33.29
CA PRO A 387 -5.48 -1.91 -33.56
C PRO A 387 -4.16 -1.12 -33.54
N PHE A 388 -4.11 0.07 -34.15
CA PHE A 388 -2.92 0.92 -34.13
C PHE A 388 -2.54 1.32 -32.70
N MET A 389 -3.48 1.84 -31.91
CA MET A 389 -3.21 2.28 -30.53
C MET A 389 -2.73 1.12 -29.65
N ARG A 390 -3.39 -0.03 -29.72
CA ARG A 390 -3.01 -1.24 -28.98
C ARG A 390 -1.60 -1.69 -29.36
N ASN A 391 -1.35 -1.84 -30.66
CA ASN A 391 -0.08 -2.37 -31.18
C ASN A 391 1.08 -1.43 -30.87
N LEU A 392 0.89 -0.11 -31.05
CA LEU A 392 1.92 0.89 -30.74
C LEU A 392 2.28 0.89 -29.26
N GLY A 393 1.27 0.87 -28.36
CA GLY A 393 1.52 0.81 -26.92
C GLY A 393 2.32 -0.44 -26.53
N ARG A 394 1.90 -1.63 -27.00
CA ARG A 394 2.58 -2.90 -26.72
C ARG A 394 3.99 -2.94 -27.30
N LEU A 395 4.19 -2.43 -28.51
CA LEU A 395 5.51 -2.32 -29.14
C LEU A 395 6.50 -1.52 -28.28
N ILE A 396 6.07 -0.36 -27.76
CA ILE A 396 6.90 0.47 -26.91
C ILE A 396 7.13 -0.18 -25.54
N TYR A 397 6.11 -0.80 -24.96
CA TYR A 397 6.22 -1.53 -23.71
C TYR A 397 7.22 -2.71 -23.81
N ASP A 398 7.12 -3.53 -24.85
CA ASP A 398 8.05 -4.64 -25.12
C ASP A 398 9.50 -4.14 -25.25
N TYR A 399 9.69 -2.99 -25.89
CA TYR A 399 10.99 -2.35 -25.99
C TYR A 399 11.51 -1.87 -24.62
N GLU A 400 10.67 -1.24 -23.80
CA GLU A 400 11.04 -0.77 -22.47
C GLU A 400 11.29 -1.91 -21.46
N LEU A 401 10.66 -3.08 -21.63
CA LEU A 401 10.96 -4.28 -20.83
C LEU A 401 12.38 -4.80 -21.11
N GLN A 402 12.88 -4.63 -22.33
CA GLN A 402 14.23 -5.07 -22.72
C GLN A 402 15.31 -4.04 -22.40
N ARG A 403 14.92 -2.83 -22.04
CA ARG A 403 15.87 -1.73 -21.81
C ARG A 403 16.64 -1.92 -20.52
N THR A 404 17.97 -1.89 -20.63
CA THR A 404 18.84 -1.87 -19.45
C THR A 404 18.82 -0.48 -18.81
N ARG A 405 18.36 -0.39 -17.55
CA ARG A 405 18.37 0.84 -16.75
C ARG A 405 19.48 0.77 -15.71
N LYS A 406 20.21 1.88 -15.52
CA LYS A 406 21.25 1.97 -14.48
C LYS A 406 20.66 1.90 -13.08
N PHE A 407 19.49 2.52 -12.87
CA PHE A 407 18.72 2.47 -11.64
C PHE A 407 17.29 2.05 -11.97
N LYS A 408 16.74 1.10 -11.23
CA LYS A 408 15.32 0.73 -11.36
C LYS A 408 14.47 1.83 -10.71
N PRO A 409 13.35 2.24 -11.32
CA PRO A 409 12.50 3.26 -10.74
C PRO A 409 11.80 2.77 -9.48
N ASP A 410 11.75 3.64 -8.46
CA ASP A 410 10.78 3.52 -7.39
C ASP A 410 9.46 4.16 -7.86
N LEU A 411 8.44 3.32 -7.99
CA LEU A 411 7.12 3.66 -8.51
C LEU A 411 6.07 3.77 -7.38
N SER A 412 6.49 3.75 -6.11
CA SER A 412 5.60 3.80 -4.93
C SER A 412 4.64 4.99 -4.97
N ARG A 413 5.07 6.15 -5.49
CA ARG A 413 4.25 7.35 -5.71
C ARG A 413 2.98 7.08 -6.51
N PHE A 414 3.00 6.08 -7.39
CA PHE A 414 1.91 5.74 -8.31
C PHE A 414 1.14 4.48 -7.90
N MET A 415 1.48 3.87 -6.75
CA MET A 415 0.71 2.76 -6.18
C MET A 415 -0.50 3.32 -5.41
N ILE A 416 -1.59 3.59 -6.14
CA ILE A 416 -2.78 4.26 -5.62
C ILE A 416 -3.81 3.24 -5.11
N PRO A 417 -4.40 3.42 -3.92
CA PRO A 417 -5.60 2.67 -3.51
C PRO A 417 -6.84 3.19 -4.27
N TYR A 418 -7.59 2.30 -4.90
CA TYR A 418 -8.83 2.65 -5.66
C TYR A 418 -10.11 2.40 -4.84
N ASP A 419 -11.26 2.98 -5.21
CA ASP A 419 -12.45 3.00 -4.36
C ASP A 419 -12.99 1.59 -4.02
N LYS A 420 -13.12 0.74 -5.05
CA LYS A 420 -13.41 -0.69 -4.93
C LYS A 420 -12.08 -1.40 -5.04
N VAL A 421 -11.36 -1.38 -3.94
CA VAL A 421 -10.11 -2.12 -3.81
C VAL A 421 -10.35 -3.60 -4.12
N VAL A 422 -9.96 -4.06 -5.32
CA VAL A 422 -9.36 -5.39 -5.51
C VAL A 422 -7.84 -5.23 -5.37
N MET A 423 -7.38 -4.73 -4.23
CA MET A 423 -6.05 -5.03 -3.73
C MET A 423 -6.21 -6.30 -2.89
N SER A 424 -5.33 -7.28 -3.13
CA SER A 424 -5.20 -8.43 -2.24
C SER A 424 -4.87 -7.93 -0.83
N SER A 425 -5.19 -8.74 0.18
CA SER A 425 -4.75 -8.47 1.56
C SER A 425 -3.24 -8.22 1.66
N GLU A 426 -2.47 -8.70 0.68
CA GLU A 426 -1.01 -8.55 0.55
C GLU A 426 -0.51 -7.10 0.43
N ALA A 427 -1.33 -6.15 -0.04
CA ALA A 427 -0.93 -4.74 -0.14
C ALA A 427 -1.26 -3.91 1.12
N PHE A 428 -2.03 -4.46 2.06
CA PHE A 428 -2.47 -3.74 3.26
C PHE A 428 -1.40 -3.67 4.34
N HIS A 429 -0.84 -4.82 4.71
CA HIS A 429 0.14 -4.89 5.78
C HIS A 429 1.42 -4.08 5.48
N PRO A 430 1.93 -3.97 4.22
CA PRO A 430 3.08 -3.12 3.92
C PRO A 430 2.77 -1.64 4.16
N ASN A 431 1.55 -1.20 3.82
CA ASN A 431 1.12 0.17 4.04
C ASN A 431 0.99 0.50 5.54
N LEU A 432 0.38 -0.40 6.32
CA LEU A 432 0.30 -0.29 7.77
C LEU A 432 1.69 -0.21 8.41
N TYR A 433 2.60 -1.10 7.99
CA TYR A 433 3.95 -1.13 8.54
C TYR A 433 4.67 0.20 8.23
N GLN A 434 4.69 0.66 6.97
CA GLN A 434 5.38 1.89 6.58
C GLN A 434 4.80 3.16 7.23
N ASN A 435 3.47 3.25 7.35
CA ASN A 435 2.79 4.43 7.89
C ASN A 435 2.55 4.38 9.40
N TYR A 436 3.03 3.35 10.09
CA TYR A 436 2.86 3.16 11.54
C TYR A 436 3.19 4.41 12.39
N HIS A 437 4.20 5.19 11.98
CA HIS A 437 4.61 6.39 12.69
C HIS A 437 3.50 7.45 12.84
N HIS A 438 2.46 7.43 12.01
CA HIS A 438 1.27 8.30 12.17
C HIS A 438 0.41 7.92 13.38
N TYR A 439 0.40 6.63 13.74
CA TYR A 439 -0.45 6.05 14.78
C TYR A 439 0.29 5.83 16.10
N HIS A 440 1.62 5.90 16.08
CA HIS A 440 2.44 5.69 17.26
C HIS A 440 2.09 6.66 18.40
N ILE A 441 2.05 6.13 19.63
CA ILE A 441 1.76 6.90 20.85
C ILE A 441 3.03 6.94 21.73
N PRO A 442 3.84 8.02 21.65
CA PRO A 442 5.09 8.11 22.39
C PRO A 442 4.92 7.98 23.92
N ALA A 443 3.81 8.46 24.47
CA ALA A 443 3.53 8.41 25.91
C ALA A 443 3.39 6.97 26.46
N LEU A 444 3.11 6.00 25.59
CA LEU A 444 2.96 4.59 25.94
C LEU A 444 4.17 3.75 25.48
N SER A 445 5.35 4.36 25.31
CA SER A 445 6.55 3.65 24.83
C SER A 445 7.22 2.78 25.90
N ARG A 446 6.93 2.99 27.18
CA ARG A 446 7.50 2.22 28.29
C ARG A 446 6.77 0.88 28.47
N MET A 447 7.50 -0.14 28.93
CA MET A 447 6.96 -1.47 29.17
C MET A 447 5.88 -1.50 30.26
N GLN A 448 6.09 -0.84 31.40
CA GLN A 448 5.05 -0.79 32.43
C GLN A 448 4.02 0.31 32.11
N ILE A 449 2.79 -0.10 31.79
CA ILE A 449 1.64 0.80 31.69
C ILE A 449 0.55 0.40 32.69
N LYS A 450 -0.12 1.43 33.20
CA LYS A 450 -1.15 1.38 34.21
C LYS A 450 -2.52 1.68 33.61
N ARG A 451 -3.59 1.42 34.35
CA ARG A 451 -4.95 1.78 33.91
C ARG A 451 -5.05 3.28 33.61
N SER A 452 -4.47 4.12 34.46
CA SER A 452 -4.46 5.57 34.30
C SER A 452 -3.72 6.05 33.06
N ASP A 453 -2.79 5.25 32.52
CA ASP A 453 -2.06 5.61 31.29
C ASP A 453 -2.92 5.43 30.03
N ILE A 454 -3.86 4.46 30.05
CA ILE A 454 -4.72 4.16 28.90
C ILE A 454 -6.07 4.89 28.94
N GLU A 455 -6.53 5.31 30.13
CA GLU A 455 -7.80 6.04 30.33
C GLU A 455 -8.02 7.21 29.37
N PRO A 456 -7.05 8.13 29.14
CA PRO A 456 -7.26 9.26 28.23
C PRO A 456 -7.58 8.84 26.79
N TYR A 457 -7.04 7.70 26.36
CA TYR A 457 -7.28 7.16 25.02
C TYR A 457 -8.64 6.48 24.91
N LEU A 458 -9.14 5.89 26.00
CA LEU A 458 -10.51 5.36 26.07
C LEU A 458 -11.55 6.48 26.12
N ASP A 459 -11.28 7.55 26.89
CA ASP A 459 -12.16 8.71 27.01
C ASP A 459 -12.33 9.45 25.69
N ALA A 460 -11.25 9.52 24.88
CA ALA A 460 -11.31 10.08 23.53
C ALA A 460 -12.30 9.35 22.62
N LEU A 461 -12.54 8.05 22.84
CA LEU A 461 -13.46 7.24 22.04
C LEU A 461 -14.92 7.46 22.40
N LEU A 462 -15.24 7.92 23.61
CA LEU A 462 -16.62 8.17 24.05
C LEU A 462 -17.38 9.14 23.13
N HIS A 463 -16.66 10.04 22.47
CA HIS A 463 -17.21 11.06 21.59
C HIS A 463 -17.14 10.69 20.10
N HIS A 464 -16.57 9.53 19.77
CA HIS A 464 -16.37 9.12 18.37
C HIS A 464 -17.52 8.21 17.90
N PRO A 465 -18.21 8.52 16.78
CA PRO A 465 -19.45 7.84 16.38
C PRO A 465 -19.29 6.36 16.04
N ALA A 466 -18.07 5.91 15.76
CA ALA A 466 -17.77 4.52 15.44
C ALA A 466 -17.52 3.62 16.66
N PHE A 467 -17.47 4.19 17.88
CA PHE A 467 -17.08 3.50 19.09
C PHE A 467 -18.15 3.58 20.19
N GLU A 468 -18.26 2.52 20.96
CA GLU A 468 -19.04 2.46 22.20
C GLU A 468 -18.11 1.94 23.30
N VAL A 469 -17.83 2.78 24.30
CA VAL A 469 -17.02 2.40 25.47
C VAL A 469 -17.95 2.16 26.65
N SER A 470 -17.79 1.00 27.30
CA SER A 470 -18.63 0.62 28.44
C SER A 470 -17.80 -0.09 29.51
N LYS A 471 -18.17 0.09 30.78
CA LYS A 471 -17.62 -0.69 31.88
C LYS A 471 -18.32 -2.06 31.94
N VAL A 472 -17.55 -3.14 31.93
CA VAL A 472 -18.06 -4.53 32.02
C VAL A 472 -17.89 -5.14 33.41
N GLY A 473 -17.10 -4.52 34.28
CA GLY A 473 -16.97 -4.91 35.68
C GLY A 473 -15.81 -4.21 36.37
N GLU A 474 -15.40 -4.76 37.50
CA GLU A 474 -14.26 -4.28 38.30
C GLU A 474 -13.33 -5.44 38.64
N SER A 475 -12.03 -5.15 38.78
CA SER A 475 -11.05 -6.08 39.34
C SER A 475 -11.28 -6.32 40.84
N VAL A 476 -10.48 -7.20 41.44
CA VAL A 476 -10.51 -7.45 42.89
C VAL A 476 -10.33 -6.18 43.72
N GLU A 477 -9.42 -5.27 43.33
CA GLU A 477 -9.21 -3.99 44.02
C GLU A 477 -10.19 -2.89 43.57
N GLY A 478 -11.23 -3.21 42.80
CA GLY A 478 -12.28 -2.26 42.41
C GLY A 478 -11.90 -1.35 41.23
N ARG A 479 -10.90 -1.71 40.41
CA ARG A 479 -10.55 -0.94 39.21
C ARG A 479 -11.42 -1.34 38.03
N ASP A 480 -11.93 -0.37 37.28
CA ASP A 480 -12.81 -0.66 36.15
C ASP A 480 -12.11 -1.46 35.06
N ILE A 481 -12.84 -2.44 34.54
CA ILE A 481 -12.49 -3.17 33.32
C ILE A 481 -13.46 -2.71 32.23
N ASN A 482 -12.91 -2.14 31.17
CA ASN A 482 -13.66 -1.52 30.08
C ASN A 482 -13.70 -2.42 28.84
N LEU A 483 -14.83 -2.39 28.16
CA LEU A 483 -15.06 -2.96 26.84
C LEU A 483 -15.23 -1.82 25.83
N VAL A 484 -14.44 -1.84 24.78
CA VAL A 484 -14.59 -0.96 23.61
C VAL A 484 -15.20 -1.77 22.48
N LYS A 485 -16.38 -1.37 22.01
CA LYS A 485 -17.02 -1.93 20.83
C LYS A 485 -16.86 -1.00 19.64
N ALA A 486 -16.60 -1.55 18.46
CA ALA A 486 -16.52 -0.80 17.21
C ALA A 486 -17.11 -1.57 16.03
N GLY A 487 -17.64 -0.86 15.04
CA GLY A 487 -18.15 -1.45 13.80
C GLY A 487 -19.54 -2.09 13.94
N THR A 488 -20.06 -2.56 12.80
CA THR A 488 -21.45 -3.02 12.63
C THR A 488 -21.56 -4.27 11.76
N GLY A 489 -20.43 -4.86 11.34
CA GLY A 489 -20.43 -6.01 10.47
C GLY A 489 -20.88 -7.31 11.13
N SER A 490 -21.28 -8.28 10.31
CA SER A 490 -21.88 -9.53 10.78
C SER A 490 -20.89 -10.48 11.45
N ARG A 491 -19.60 -10.38 11.14
CA ARG A 491 -18.54 -11.19 11.76
C ARG A 491 -18.01 -10.49 13.00
N SER A 492 -18.06 -11.19 14.12
CA SER A 492 -17.70 -10.67 15.43
C SER A 492 -16.31 -11.12 15.87
N VAL A 493 -15.49 -10.19 16.36
CA VAL A 493 -14.12 -10.46 16.80
C VAL A 493 -13.91 -9.89 18.19
N MET A 494 -13.44 -10.71 19.12
CA MET A 494 -13.10 -10.29 20.48
C MET A 494 -11.59 -10.31 20.68
N LEU A 495 -11.03 -9.27 21.28
CA LEU A 495 -9.61 -9.15 21.58
C LEU A 495 -9.45 -8.79 23.05
N TRP A 496 -8.58 -9.49 23.76
CA TRP A 496 -8.25 -9.14 25.14
C TRP A 496 -6.75 -9.20 25.36
N SER A 497 -6.25 -8.27 26.17
CA SER A 497 -4.83 -8.17 26.51
C SER A 497 -4.63 -7.99 28.01
N GLN A 498 -3.38 -8.25 28.43
CA GLN A 498 -2.89 -7.99 29.78
C GLN A 498 -3.76 -8.69 30.84
N MET A 499 -4.12 -9.95 30.57
CA MET A 499 -4.63 -10.84 31.61
C MET A 499 -3.54 -11.22 32.62
N HIS A 500 -2.30 -11.20 32.15
CA HIS A 500 -1.13 -11.09 33.01
C HIS A 500 -0.71 -9.63 33.06
N GLY A 501 -0.53 -9.09 34.27
CA GLY A 501 -0.33 -7.65 34.46
C GLY A 501 0.99 -7.10 33.90
N ASP A 502 2.01 -7.94 33.79
CA ASP A 502 3.34 -7.62 33.25
C ASP A 502 3.44 -7.73 31.72
N GLU A 503 2.37 -8.13 31.02
CA GLU A 503 2.37 -8.38 29.56
C GLU A 503 1.62 -7.25 28.81
N SER A 504 2.27 -6.09 28.64
CA SER A 504 1.61 -4.87 28.16
C SER A 504 1.70 -4.60 26.65
N THR A 505 2.50 -5.38 25.90
CA THR A 505 2.85 -5.08 24.50
C THR A 505 1.60 -4.94 23.63
N ALA A 506 0.66 -5.87 23.76
CA ALA A 506 -0.58 -5.84 22.99
C ALA A 506 -1.56 -4.75 23.43
N THR A 507 -1.62 -4.41 24.72
CA THR A 507 -2.43 -3.28 25.22
C THR A 507 -1.98 -1.96 24.59
N ARG A 508 -0.66 -1.75 24.48
CA ARG A 508 -0.07 -0.59 23.80
C ARG A 508 -0.45 -0.58 22.32
N ALA A 509 -0.37 -1.72 21.64
CA ALA A 509 -0.78 -1.85 20.24
C ALA A 509 -2.29 -1.57 20.06
N MET A 510 -3.16 -1.97 21.00
CA MET A 510 -4.58 -1.63 20.93
C MET A 510 -4.83 -0.11 20.99
N MET A 511 -4.09 0.63 21.80
CA MET A 511 -4.22 2.10 21.85
C MET A 511 -3.85 2.72 20.50
N GLU A 512 -2.82 2.21 19.84
CA GLU A 512 -2.43 2.66 18.50
C GLU A 512 -3.41 2.21 17.41
N ILE A 513 -4.07 1.06 17.56
CA ILE A 513 -5.20 0.64 16.71
C ILE A 513 -6.39 1.58 16.87
N PHE A 514 -6.72 2.01 18.08
CA PHE A 514 -7.76 3.01 18.32
C PHE A 514 -7.40 4.35 17.66
N ARG A 515 -6.14 4.76 17.76
CA ARG A 515 -5.63 5.93 17.05
C ARG A 515 -5.70 5.76 15.53
N PHE A 516 -5.40 4.58 14.99
CA PHE A 516 -5.56 4.28 13.57
C PHE A 516 -6.99 4.51 13.09
N PHE A 517 -7.99 4.00 13.81
CA PHE A 517 -9.39 4.16 13.44
C PHE A 517 -9.93 5.59 13.58
N THR A 518 -9.34 6.40 14.46
CA THR A 518 -9.77 7.79 14.72
C THR A 518 -8.97 8.84 13.95
N THR A 519 -7.81 8.48 13.39
CA THR A 519 -7.02 9.36 12.53
C THR A 519 -7.64 9.39 11.13
N HIS A 520 -7.77 10.55 10.51
CA HIS A 520 -8.16 10.68 9.11
C HIS A 520 -6.94 10.68 8.19
N ASP A 521 -6.87 9.73 7.25
CA ASP A 521 -5.76 9.59 6.30
C ASP A 521 -6.14 8.76 5.05
N ALA A 522 -5.14 8.40 4.24
CA ALA A 522 -5.32 7.61 3.02
C ALA A 522 -5.90 6.19 3.24
N LEU A 523 -5.98 5.72 4.48
CA LEU A 523 -6.55 4.41 4.86
C LEU A 523 -8.00 4.52 5.35
N ASP A 524 -8.67 5.67 5.25
CA ASP A 524 -10.06 5.85 5.73
C ASP A 524 -11.07 4.91 5.05
N ALA A 525 -10.89 4.62 3.76
CA ALA A 525 -11.70 3.63 3.05
C ALA A 525 -11.51 2.21 3.63
N TRP A 526 -10.28 1.86 4.00
CA TRP A 526 -9.95 0.59 4.65
C TRP A 526 -10.55 0.51 6.05
N LYS A 527 -10.44 1.56 6.86
CA LYS A 527 -11.06 1.65 8.19
C LYS A 527 -12.57 1.44 8.10
N SER A 528 -13.22 2.11 7.14
CA SER A 528 -14.65 1.96 6.89
C SER A 528 -15.03 0.53 6.45
N LYS A 529 -14.23 -0.10 5.59
CA LYS A 529 -14.41 -1.50 5.19
C LYS A 529 -14.27 -2.45 6.38
N LEU A 530 -13.27 -2.26 7.23
CA LEU A 530 -13.08 -3.06 8.44
C LEU A 530 -14.28 -2.94 9.38
N LEU A 531 -14.71 -1.71 9.69
CA LEU A 531 -15.81 -1.44 10.62
C LEU A 531 -17.20 -1.81 10.05
N SER A 532 -17.38 -1.86 8.73
CA SER A 532 -18.61 -2.37 8.11
C SER A 532 -18.61 -3.88 7.91
N GLY A 533 -17.43 -4.51 7.79
CA GLY A 533 -17.28 -5.96 7.67
C GLY A 533 -17.26 -6.70 9.01
N LEU A 534 -16.85 -6.02 10.09
CA LEU A 534 -16.68 -6.60 11.42
C LEU A 534 -17.45 -5.85 12.51
N THR A 535 -17.81 -6.58 13.56
CA THR A 535 -18.10 -6.02 14.89
C THR A 535 -16.97 -6.43 15.83
N LEU A 536 -16.27 -5.44 16.39
CA LEU A 536 -15.08 -5.63 17.21
C LEU A 536 -15.38 -5.38 18.68
N TYR A 537 -14.81 -6.20 19.57
CA TYR A 537 -14.94 -6.12 21.02
C TYR A 537 -13.56 -6.19 21.67
N PHE A 538 -13.07 -5.09 22.22
CA PHE A 538 -11.77 -5.02 22.87
C PHE A 538 -11.92 -4.94 24.38
N ILE A 539 -11.19 -5.80 25.12
CA ILE A 539 -10.89 -5.62 26.55
C ILE A 539 -9.40 -5.25 26.64
N PRO A 540 -9.04 -3.95 26.65
CA PRO A 540 -7.64 -3.55 26.54
C PRO A 540 -6.79 -3.93 27.74
N MET A 541 -7.38 -4.07 28.93
CA MET A 541 -6.66 -4.44 30.14
C MET A 541 -7.58 -5.25 31.04
N LEU A 542 -7.38 -6.58 31.04
CA LEU A 542 -8.21 -7.49 31.84
C LEU A 542 -7.77 -7.54 33.31
N ASN A 543 -6.47 -7.43 33.59
CA ASN A 543 -5.89 -7.47 34.93
C ASN A 543 -5.26 -6.12 35.33
N PRO A 544 -6.05 -5.08 35.61
CA PRO A 544 -5.52 -3.77 35.99
C PRO A 544 -4.77 -3.82 37.33
N ASP A 545 -5.09 -4.76 38.22
CA ASP A 545 -4.40 -4.92 39.51
C ASP A 545 -2.96 -5.41 39.33
N GLY A 546 -2.77 -6.44 38.50
CA GLY A 546 -1.44 -6.91 38.12
C GLY A 546 -0.66 -5.86 37.34
N ALA A 547 -1.33 -5.07 36.48
CA ALA A 547 -0.71 -4.01 35.71
C ALA A 547 -0.13 -2.89 36.60
N GLU A 548 -0.87 -2.49 37.64
CA GLU A 548 -0.41 -1.51 38.62
C GLU A 548 0.88 -1.95 39.34
N ALA A 549 0.94 -3.22 39.72
CA ALA A 549 2.08 -3.81 40.42
C ALA A 549 3.17 -4.35 39.47
N HIS A 550 2.94 -4.34 38.15
CA HIS A 550 3.77 -4.97 37.13
C HIS A 550 4.11 -6.44 37.44
N VAL A 551 3.08 -7.22 37.71
CA VAL A 551 3.20 -8.66 38.00
C VAL A 551 2.19 -9.46 37.20
N ARG A 552 2.56 -10.70 36.87
CA ARG A 552 1.71 -11.65 36.16
C ARG A 552 0.33 -11.86 36.77
N ARG A 553 0.25 -11.99 38.09
CA ARG A 553 -0.98 -12.39 38.80
C ARG A 553 -1.84 -11.19 39.15
N ASN A 554 -3.13 -11.40 39.42
CA ASN A 554 -3.95 -10.34 40.02
C ASN A 554 -3.57 -10.11 41.50
N SER A 555 -4.24 -9.18 42.17
CA SER A 555 -3.99 -8.84 43.58
C SER A 555 -4.20 -10.00 44.57
N LEU A 556 -4.92 -11.06 44.20
CA LEU A 556 -5.06 -12.29 45.01
C LEU A 556 -3.94 -13.32 44.77
N GLY A 557 -3.00 -13.05 43.86
CA GLY A 557 -2.01 -14.04 43.45
C GLY A 557 -2.58 -15.13 42.54
N ILE A 558 -3.73 -14.90 41.90
CA ILE A 558 -4.32 -15.85 40.94
C ILE A 558 -3.75 -15.54 39.54
N ASP A 559 -3.32 -16.60 38.85
CA ASP A 559 -3.02 -16.54 37.42
C ASP A 559 -4.36 -16.64 36.67
N LEU A 560 -4.79 -15.53 36.06
CA LEU A 560 -6.07 -15.49 35.36
C LEU A 560 -6.14 -16.52 34.23
N ASN A 561 -5.02 -16.81 33.57
CA ASN A 561 -4.96 -17.81 32.50
C ASN A 561 -4.87 -19.24 33.06
N ARG A 562 -5.19 -19.45 34.34
CA ARG A 562 -5.41 -20.76 34.97
C ARG A 562 -6.74 -20.83 35.73
N ASP A 563 -7.66 -19.90 35.46
CA ASP A 563 -8.94 -19.77 36.16
C ASP A 563 -10.18 -19.95 35.27
N ALA A 564 -10.04 -20.53 34.07
CA ALA A 564 -11.15 -20.64 33.11
C ALA A 564 -12.24 -21.66 33.50
N LEU A 565 -11.93 -22.61 34.41
CA LEU A 565 -12.89 -23.65 34.84
C LEU A 565 -13.76 -23.23 36.01
N ARG A 566 -13.14 -22.61 37.03
CA ARG A 566 -13.84 -22.22 38.27
C ARG A 566 -14.28 -20.77 38.26
N LEU A 567 -13.61 -19.92 37.49
CA LEU A 567 -13.89 -18.48 37.41
C LEU A 567 -13.89 -17.88 38.82
N VAL A 568 -12.83 -18.13 39.59
CA VAL A 568 -12.70 -17.65 40.97
C VAL A 568 -12.63 -16.13 41.01
N SER A 569 -11.80 -15.53 40.15
CA SER A 569 -11.57 -14.10 40.13
C SER A 569 -12.70 -13.34 39.42
N PRO A 570 -12.98 -12.08 39.81
CA PRO A 570 -13.95 -11.25 39.10
C PRO A 570 -13.53 -11.02 37.63
N GLU A 571 -12.23 -10.86 37.35
CA GLU A 571 -11.71 -10.68 36.00
C GLU A 571 -11.99 -11.90 35.11
N ALA A 572 -11.80 -13.11 35.65
CA ALA A 572 -12.10 -14.36 34.96
C ALA A 572 -13.61 -14.47 34.61
N LYS A 573 -14.49 -14.10 35.55
CA LYS A 573 -15.94 -14.05 35.31
C LYS A 573 -16.29 -13.03 34.23
N ILE A 574 -15.72 -11.82 34.30
CA ILE A 574 -15.94 -10.75 33.32
C ILE A 574 -15.56 -11.20 31.91
N LEU A 575 -14.40 -11.83 31.73
CA LEU A 575 -13.97 -12.34 30.43
C LEU A 575 -14.94 -13.40 29.90
N LYS A 576 -15.35 -14.35 30.76
CA LYS A 576 -16.29 -15.40 30.40
C LYS A 576 -17.67 -14.84 30.03
N ASP A 577 -18.22 -13.96 30.86
CA ASP A 577 -19.54 -13.36 30.66
C ASP A 577 -19.57 -12.51 29.39
N THR A 578 -18.49 -11.78 29.11
CA THR A 578 -18.34 -11.02 27.86
C THR A 578 -18.35 -11.95 26.66
N ARG A 579 -17.58 -13.04 26.69
CA ARG A 579 -17.56 -14.04 25.60
C ARG A 579 -18.93 -14.68 25.40
N ASP A 580 -19.61 -15.08 26.48
CA ASP A 580 -20.94 -15.70 26.41
C ASP A 580 -22.02 -14.73 25.90
N LYS A 581 -21.91 -13.44 26.26
CA LYS A 581 -22.83 -12.39 25.83
C LYS A 581 -22.73 -12.13 24.32
N TYR A 582 -21.51 -11.99 23.80
CA TYR A 582 -21.29 -11.57 22.41
C TYR A 582 -21.04 -12.72 21.44
N LYS A 583 -20.65 -13.91 21.95
CA LYS A 583 -20.38 -15.13 21.17
C LYS A 583 -19.51 -14.86 19.92
N PRO A 584 -18.30 -14.33 20.10
CA PRO A 584 -17.48 -13.89 18.99
C PRO A 584 -17.09 -15.06 18.08
N ASP A 585 -17.10 -14.84 16.77
CA ASP A 585 -16.64 -15.82 15.77
C ASP A 585 -15.13 -16.08 15.89
N PHE A 586 -14.36 -15.02 16.18
CA PHE A 586 -12.91 -15.03 16.36
C PHE A 586 -12.48 -14.36 17.66
N GLY A 587 -11.39 -14.85 18.24
CA GLY A 587 -10.81 -14.36 19.49
C GLY A 587 -9.32 -14.09 19.36
N PHE A 588 -8.79 -13.01 19.92
CA PHE A 588 -7.35 -12.78 20.06
C PHE A 588 -6.97 -12.82 21.54
N ASN A 589 -6.19 -13.85 21.89
CA ASN A 589 -5.57 -14.00 23.21
C ASN A 589 -4.15 -13.42 23.18
N LEU A 590 -3.96 -12.22 23.73
CA LEU A 590 -2.75 -11.44 23.48
C LEU A 590 -1.85 -11.42 24.73
N HIS A 591 -0.63 -11.94 24.55
CA HIS A 591 0.32 -12.23 25.60
C HIS A 591 1.75 -11.76 25.25
N ASP A 592 2.60 -11.80 26.26
CA ASP A 592 4.05 -11.70 26.12
C ASP A 592 4.72 -12.99 26.60
N GLN A 593 5.84 -13.33 25.96
CA GLN A 593 6.71 -14.42 26.39
C GLN A 593 8.10 -13.88 26.77
N SER A 594 8.88 -14.72 27.45
CA SER A 594 10.25 -14.39 27.82
C SER A 594 11.12 -14.08 26.58
N LYS A 595 12.04 -13.12 26.71
CA LYS A 595 13.02 -12.81 25.65
C LYS A 595 13.94 -14.00 25.30
N TYR A 596 14.04 -15.00 26.19
CA TYR A 596 14.90 -16.18 26.02
C TYR A 596 14.31 -17.29 25.13
N TYR A 597 13.17 -17.05 24.47
CA TYR A 597 12.65 -17.95 23.45
C TYR A 597 13.29 -17.70 22.09
N ASN A 598 13.71 -18.77 21.41
CA ASN A 598 14.24 -18.75 20.05
C ASN A 598 13.43 -19.65 19.12
N VAL A 599 13.50 -19.36 17.82
CA VAL A 599 12.93 -20.24 16.79
C VAL A 599 13.75 -21.54 16.78
N HIS A 600 13.07 -22.69 16.78
CA HIS A 600 13.65 -24.01 16.97
C HIS A 600 14.95 -24.21 16.17
N ARG A 601 16.02 -24.64 16.85
CA ARG A 601 17.37 -24.87 16.28
C ARG A 601 18.01 -23.67 15.59
N THR A 602 17.64 -22.44 15.98
CA THR A 602 18.30 -21.23 15.48
C THR A 602 18.62 -20.27 16.62
N ALA A 603 19.62 -19.40 16.41
CA ALA A 603 19.92 -18.27 17.30
C ALA A 603 18.90 -17.11 17.19
N LYS A 604 17.93 -17.20 16.28
CA LYS A 604 16.95 -16.13 16.07
C LYS A 604 15.91 -16.17 17.18
N THR A 605 15.68 -15.03 17.82
CA THR A 605 14.60 -14.85 18.79
C THR A 605 13.24 -15.23 18.18
N ALA A 606 12.39 -15.89 18.96
CA ALA A 606 10.98 -16.04 18.66
C ALA A 606 10.27 -14.74 19.07
N SER A 607 10.39 -13.73 18.20
CA SER A 607 9.94 -12.36 18.48
C SER A 607 8.43 -12.24 18.55
N ILE A 608 7.72 -12.95 17.67
CA ILE A 608 6.27 -13.18 17.77
C ILE A 608 6.04 -14.67 17.63
N SER A 609 5.23 -15.26 18.50
CA SER A 609 4.79 -16.65 18.36
C SER A 609 3.28 -16.77 18.30
N PHE A 610 2.81 -17.78 17.59
CA PHE A 610 1.38 -18.02 17.40
C PHE A 610 0.97 -19.38 17.95
N LEU A 611 -0.27 -19.45 18.45
CA LEU A 611 -0.92 -20.70 18.78
C LEU A 611 -2.39 -20.65 18.37
N ALA A 612 -2.85 -21.70 17.68
CA ALA A 612 -4.25 -22.05 17.58
C ALA A 612 -4.53 -23.06 18.72
N PRO A 613 -5.09 -22.62 19.87
CA PRO A 613 -5.17 -23.45 21.08
C PRO A 613 -5.84 -24.79 20.80
N ALA A 614 -5.40 -25.84 21.48
CA ALA A 614 -6.12 -27.10 21.48
C ALA A 614 -7.43 -26.94 22.28
N TYR A 615 -8.45 -27.72 21.94
CA TYR A 615 -9.71 -27.76 22.70
C TYR A 615 -9.91 -29.08 23.46
N ASN A 616 -8.99 -30.04 23.26
CA ASN A 616 -8.91 -31.35 23.90
C ASN A 616 -7.47 -31.88 23.90
N ASP A 617 -7.21 -32.91 24.70
CA ASP A 617 -5.91 -33.56 24.83
C ASP A 617 -5.41 -34.19 23.52
N GLU A 618 -6.34 -34.66 22.67
CA GLU A 618 -6.03 -35.26 21.36
C GLU A 618 -5.56 -34.25 20.31
N LYS A 619 -5.65 -32.94 20.60
CA LYS A 619 -5.28 -31.86 19.68
C LYS A 619 -6.00 -32.00 18.34
N GLU A 620 -7.29 -32.34 18.38
CA GLU A 620 -8.10 -32.42 17.17
C GLU A 620 -8.24 -31.05 16.49
N ILE A 621 -8.61 -31.05 15.21
CA ILE A 621 -8.83 -29.85 14.40
C ILE A 621 -10.31 -29.79 14.02
N ASN A 622 -11.09 -29.08 14.83
CA ASN A 622 -12.45 -28.71 14.49
C ASN A 622 -12.47 -27.42 13.65
N GLU A 623 -13.66 -26.98 13.22
CA GLU A 623 -13.81 -25.79 12.39
C GLU A 623 -13.22 -24.53 13.04
N CYS A 624 -13.48 -24.31 14.33
CA CYS A 624 -12.94 -23.15 15.04
C CYS A 624 -11.41 -23.16 15.07
N ARG A 625 -10.78 -24.32 15.33
CA ARG A 625 -9.31 -24.40 15.45
C ARG A 625 -8.68 -24.29 14.08
N ARG A 626 -9.32 -24.89 13.07
CA ARG A 626 -8.93 -24.73 11.66
C ARG A 626 -8.94 -23.25 11.26
N ASN A 627 -10.01 -22.51 11.54
CA ASN A 627 -10.12 -21.09 11.19
C ASN A 627 -9.06 -20.23 11.88
N ALA A 628 -8.72 -20.53 13.14
CA ALA A 628 -7.59 -19.90 13.83
C ALA A 628 -6.25 -20.20 13.12
N MET A 629 -5.98 -21.46 12.78
CA MET A 629 -4.78 -21.87 12.04
C MET A 629 -4.66 -21.12 10.70
N LEU A 630 -5.74 -21.07 9.92
CA LEU A 630 -5.76 -20.34 8.64
C LEU A 630 -5.42 -18.87 8.79
N THR A 631 -5.97 -18.23 9.83
CA THR A 631 -5.70 -16.82 10.11
C THR A 631 -4.25 -16.61 10.51
N ILE A 632 -3.69 -17.50 11.35
CA ILE A 632 -2.28 -17.49 11.75
C ILE A 632 -1.36 -17.64 10.54
N VAL A 633 -1.67 -18.53 9.59
CA VAL A 633 -0.87 -18.69 8.36
C VAL A 633 -0.79 -17.36 7.59
N GLY A 634 -1.91 -16.67 7.42
CA GLY A 634 -1.94 -15.37 6.76
C GLY A 634 -1.11 -14.30 7.50
N ILE A 635 -1.23 -14.23 8.83
CA ILE A 635 -0.44 -13.31 9.65
C ILE A 635 1.06 -13.65 9.54
N ASN A 636 1.43 -14.93 9.64
CA ASN A 636 2.81 -15.39 9.51
C ASN A 636 3.39 -14.96 8.16
N ASN A 637 2.70 -15.23 7.06
CA ASN A 637 3.15 -14.86 5.72
C ASN A 637 3.41 -13.35 5.58
N ALA A 638 2.56 -12.52 6.19
CA ALA A 638 2.76 -11.06 6.22
C ALA A 638 3.98 -10.66 7.06
N LEU A 639 4.10 -11.16 8.29
CA LEU A 639 5.16 -10.74 9.22
C LEU A 639 6.56 -11.26 8.85
N GLN A 640 6.67 -12.35 8.10
CA GLN A 640 7.96 -12.83 7.58
C GLN A 640 8.68 -11.76 6.73
N GLN A 641 7.96 -10.79 6.16
CA GLN A 641 8.53 -9.70 5.38
C GLN A 641 9.28 -8.66 6.24
N TYR A 642 8.98 -8.59 7.54
CA TYR A 642 9.57 -7.61 8.46
C TYR A 642 10.58 -8.24 9.40
N ILE A 643 10.30 -9.45 9.87
CA ILE A 643 11.15 -10.18 10.83
C ILE A 643 11.43 -11.62 10.35
N PRO A 644 12.11 -11.79 9.19
CA PRO A 644 12.28 -13.10 8.56
C PRO A 644 12.98 -14.12 9.45
N GLY A 645 12.28 -15.23 9.69
CA GLY A 645 12.74 -16.34 10.53
C GLY A 645 12.77 -16.04 12.04
N ARG A 646 12.00 -15.06 12.51
CA ARG A 646 11.81 -14.75 13.94
C ARG A 646 10.37 -15.00 14.42
N LEU A 647 9.60 -15.74 13.63
CA LEU A 647 8.25 -16.18 13.97
C LEU A 647 8.29 -17.63 14.41
N GLY A 648 7.56 -17.96 15.47
CA GLY A 648 7.48 -19.31 16.00
C GLY A 648 6.06 -19.77 16.32
N ARG A 649 5.93 -21.05 16.65
CA ARG A 649 4.71 -21.71 17.09
C ARG A 649 4.87 -22.06 18.57
N TYR A 650 3.96 -21.58 19.40
CA TYR A 650 3.96 -21.92 20.82
C TYR A 650 3.47 -23.35 21.02
N ASP A 651 3.85 -23.99 22.13
CA ASP A 651 3.40 -25.35 22.46
C ASP A 651 1.87 -25.43 22.49
N ASP A 652 1.33 -26.44 21.81
CA ASP A 652 -0.11 -26.67 21.66
C ASP A 652 -0.63 -27.78 22.58
N ALA A 653 0.11 -28.14 23.63
CA ALA A 653 -0.40 -28.95 24.73
C ALA A 653 -1.68 -28.33 25.32
N PHE A 654 -2.72 -29.14 25.45
CA PHE A 654 -4.00 -28.70 26.02
C PHE A 654 -3.86 -28.40 27.51
N GLU A 655 -4.16 -27.17 27.92
CA GLU A 655 -4.24 -26.76 29.33
C GLU A 655 -5.72 -26.48 29.67
N PRO A 656 -6.41 -27.42 30.34
CA PRO A 656 -7.84 -27.32 30.56
C PRO A 656 -8.26 -26.14 31.43
N ARG A 657 -7.33 -25.47 32.12
CA ARG A 657 -7.60 -24.27 32.92
C ARG A 657 -7.33 -22.95 32.19
N ALA A 658 -6.73 -22.98 31.00
CA ALA A 658 -6.39 -21.79 30.24
C ALA A 658 -7.60 -21.21 29.51
N PHE A 659 -7.66 -19.88 29.41
CA PHE A 659 -8.74 -19.20 28.72
C PHE A 659 -8.66 -19.37 27.21
N GLY A 660 -7.46 -19.40 26.62
CA GLY A 660 -7.30 -19.65 25.18
C GLY A 660 -7.97 -20.95 24.75
N ASP A 661 -7.59 -22.06 25.39
CA ASP A 661 -8.12 -23.41 25.16
C ASP A 661 -9.63 -23.50 25.42
N ASN A 662 -10.12 -22.88 26.49
CA ASN A 662 -11.53 -22.92 26.81
C ASN A 662 -12.38 -22.04 25.88
N ILE A 663 -11.92 -20.84 25.49
CA ILE A 663 -12.63 -20.00 24.51
C ILE A 663 -12.67 -20.68 23.14
N GLN A 664 -11.59 -21.36 22.76
CA GLN A 664 -11.55 -22.26 21.61
C GLN A 664 -12.60 -23.38 21.73
N LYS A 665 -12.61 -24.09 22.85
CA LYS A 665 -13.56 -25.16 23.17
C LYS A 665 -15.01 -24.69 23.20
N TRP A 666 -15.24 -23.46 23.62
CA TRP A 666 -16.57 -22.89 23.72
C TRP A 666 -17.08 -22.26 22.41
N GLY A 667 -16.36 -22.43 21.30
CA GLY A 667 -16.84 -22.15 19.94
C GLY A 667 -16.30 -20.88 19.29
N THR A 668 -15.26 -20.25 19.84
CA THR A 668 -14.62 -19.07 19.23
C THR A 668 -13.28 -19.45 18.60
N SER A 669 -13.06 -19.06 17.34
CA SER A 669 -11.79 -19.32 16.64
C SER A 669 -10.67 -18.46 17.24
N THR A 670 -9.93 -19.01 18.20
CA THR A 670 -9.01 -18.27 19.06
C THR A 670 -7.59 -18.31 18.52
N ILE A 671 -7.00 -17.13 18.36
CA ILE A 671 -5.64 -16.89 17.91
C ILE A 671 -4.87 -16.35 19.10
N LEU A 672 -3.88 -17.09 19.56
CA LEU A 672 -2.99 -16.66 20.62
C LEU A 672 -1.72 -16.06 19.99
N VAL A 673 -1.32 -14.89 20.49
CA VAL A 673 -0.11 -14.17 20.07
C VAL A 673 0.78 -13.97 21.30
N GLU A 674 2.04 -14.39 21.21
CA GLU A 674 3.07 -14.21 22.24
C GLU A 674 4.14 -13.24 21.76
N SER A 675 4.34 -12.13 22.48
CA SER A 675 5.38 -11.12 22.18
C SER A 675 6.66 -11.38 22.97
N GLY A 676 7.70 -11.88 22.30
CA GLY A 676 8.96 -12.29 22.91
C GLY A 676 10.01 -11.19 23.02
N GLY A 677 11.25 -11.53 22.67
CA GLY A 677 12.36 -10.58 22.58
C GLY A 677 12.72 -10.23 21.15
N LEU A 678 13.26 -9.03 20.92
CA LEU A 678 13.88 -8.63 19.66
C LEU A 678 15.21 -7.91 19.98
N PRO A 679 16.35 -8.29 19.35
CA PRO A 679 17.62 -7.63 19.60
C PRO A 679 17.53 -6.12 19.36
N GLY A 680 17.98 -5.32 20.33
CA GLY A 680 17.95 -3.85 20.26
C GLY A 680 16.60 -3.21 20.60
N ASP A 681 15.59 -3.97 21.04
CA ASP A 681 14.25 -3.45 21.38
C ASP A 681 13.84 -3.78 22.82
N PRO A 682 14.54 -3.24 23.84
CA PRO A 682 14.29 -3.58 25.25
C PRO A 682 12.91 -3.14 25.74
N GLU A 683 12.37 -2.05 25.20
CA GLU A 683 11.02 -1.53 25.53
C GLU A 683 9.93 -2.11 24.61
N LYS A 684 10.26 -3.09 23.76
CA LYS A 684 9.34 -3.78 22.85
C LYS A 684 8.60 -2.86 21.87
N SER A 685 9.16 -1.71 21.50
CA SER A 685 8.51 -0.73 20.62
C SER A 685 8.26 -1.29 19.21
N GLU A 686 9.19 -2.07 18.67
CA GLU A 686 8.98 -2.72 17.37
C GLU A 686 8.02 -3.91 17.50
N LEU A 687 8.01 -4.60 18.64
CA LEU A 687 7.00 -5.65 18.90
C LEU A 687 5.58 -5.09 19.03
N VAL A 688 5.40 -3.87 19.57
CA VAL A 688 4.12 -3.15 19.54
C VAL A 688 3.67 -2.92 18.09
N ARG A 689 4.57 -2.41 17.24
CA ARG A 689 4.31 -2.23 15.80
C ARG A 689 3.95 -3.53 15.10
N LEU A 690 4.64 -4.62 15.41
CA LEU A 690 4.37 -5.93 14.82
C LEU A 690 3.00 -6.47 15.27
N ASN A 691 2.61 -6.27 16.53
CA ASN A 691 1.24 -6.57 17.01
C ASN A 691 0.19 -5.71 16.29
N PHE A 692 0.44 -4.40 16.13
CA PHE A 692 -0.43 -3.50 15.39
C PHE A 692 -0.68 -4.01 13.95
N VAL A 693 0.39 -4.37 13.23
CA VAL A 693 0.29 -4.89 11.87
C VAL A 693 -0.36 -6.27 11.84
N ALA A 694 0.00 -7.17 12.76
CA ALA A 694 -0.55 -8.52 12.84
C ALA A 694 -2.07 -8.51 13.04
N ILE A 695 -2.53 -7.73 14.03
CA ILE A 695 -3.95 -7.63 14.38
C ILE A 695 -4.71 -7.01 13.23
N LEU A 696 -4.31 -5.83 12.72
CA LEU A 696 -5.04 -5.16 11.64
C LEU A 696 -5.06 -5.98 10.34
N HIS A 697 -3.95 -6.64 9.98
CA HIS A 697 -3.93 -7.53 8.83
C HIS A 697 -4.88 -8.72 9.00
N ALA A 698 -4.92 -9.32 10.19
CA ALA A 698 -5.88 -10.36 10.50
C ALA A 698 -7.31 -9.84 10.39
N LEU A 699 -7.62 -8.66 10.94
CA LEU A 699 -8.94 -8.03 10.82
C LEU A 699 -9.33 -7.80 9.35
N ASP A 700 -8.43 -7.39 8.45
CA ASP A 700 -8.79 -7.31 7.02
C ASP A 700 -9.10 -8.68 6.41
N MET A 701 -8.28 -9.69 6.71
CA MET A 701 -8.55 -11.04 6.22
C MET A 701 -9.87 -11.57 6.75
N LEU A 702 -10.22 -11.26 7.99
CA LEU A 702 -11.52 -11.59 8.58
C LEU A 702 -12.65 -10.77 7.96
N ALA A 703 -12.48 -9.47 7.70
CA ALA A 703 -13.52 -8.65 7.08
C ALA A 703 -13.82 -9.11 5.64
N SER A 704 -12.78 -9.49 4.90
CA SER A 704 -12.90 -9.96 3.51
C SER A 704 -13.20 -11.45 3.36
N GLY A 705 -13.00 -12.25 4.41
CA GLY A 705 -13.03 -13.72 4.34
C GLY A 705 -11.79 -14.34 3.68
N HIS A 706 -10.75 -13.56 3.38
CA HIS A 706 -9.57 -14.03 2.66
C HIS A 706 -8.76 -15.09 3.42
N PHE A 707 -8.84 -15.14 4.75
CA PHE A 707 -8.16 -16.17 5.54
C PHE A 707 -8.54 -17.60 5.09
N ALA A 708 -9.75 -17.79 4.55
CA ALA A 708 -10.23 -19.08 4.08
C ALA A 708 -9.46 -19.64 2.86
N THR A 709 -8.63 -18.81 2.21
CA THR A 709 -7.81 -19.22 1.06
C THR A 709 -6.54 -19.97 1.44
N TYR A 710 -6.11 -19.88 2.70
CA TYR A 710 -4.94 -20.58 3.18
C TYR A 710 -5.21 -22.06 3.44
N ASP A 711 -4.14 -22.85 3.49
CA ASP A 711 -4.19 -24.23 3.96
C ASP A 711 -3.71 -24.31 5.42
N HIS A 712 -4.50 -24.97 6.26
CA HIS A 712 -4.18 -25.23 7.65
C HIS A 712 -2.94 -26.12 7.81
N ALA A 713 -2.55 -26.91 6.80
CA ALA A 713 -1.31 -27.69 6.85
C ALA A 713 -0.08 -26.78 7.01
N ALA A 714 -0.09 -25.59 6.38
CA ALA A 714 1.00 -24.61 6.47
C ALA A 714 1.18 -24.02 7.88
N TYR A 715 0.21 -24.18 8.78
CA TYR A 715 0.37 -23.80 10.18
C TYR A 715 1.48 -24.62 10.87
N PHE A 716 1.62 -25.90 10.50
CA PHE A 716 2.63 -26.79 11.06
C PHE A 716 4.03 -26.57 10.45
N ASP A 717 4.13 -25.80 9.37
CA ASP A 717 5.42 -25.37 8.81
C ASP A 717 6.03 -24.20 9.59
N ILE A 718 5.25 -23.53 10.45
CA ILE A 718 5.77 -22.53 11.39
C ILE A 718 6.60 -23.27 12.45
N PRO A 719 7.91 -22.98 12.58
CA PRO A 719 8.76 -23.72 13.52
C PRO A 719 8.32 -23.51 14.96
N GLU A 720 8.48 -24.52 15.81
CA GLU A 720 8.21 -24.38 17.24
C GLU A 720 9.22 -23.45 17.93
N ASN A 721 8.90 -23.07 19.17
CA ASN A 721 9.80 -22.34 20.03
C ASN A 721 10.74 -23.29 20.79
N ASP A 722 12.02 -22.94 20.87
CA ASP A 722 12.96 -23.43 21.88
C ASP A 722 13.16 -22.37 22.97
N ARG A 723 13.67 -22.79 24.13
CA ARG A 723 14.14 -21.89 25.20
C ARG A 723 15.62 -22.12 25.45
N LYS A 724 16.44 -21.71 24.47
CA LYS A 724 17.89 -21.96 24.42
C LYS A 724 18.71 -20.68 24.20
N LEU A 725 18.11 -19.49 24.40
CA LEU A 725 18.81 -18.21 24.38
C LEU A 725 19.22 -17.77 25.79
N VAL A 726 20.40 -17.18 25.92
CA VAL A 726 20.91 -16.47 27.10
C VAL A 726 21.35 -15.06 26.70
N ASP A 727 21.54 -14.13 27.65
CA ASP A 727 22.02 -12.78 27.33
C ASP A 727 23.47 -12.81 26.82
N GLN A 728 24.35 -13.53 27.52
CA GLN A 728 25.73 -13.71 27.10
C GLN A 728 26.12 -15.18 27.15
N LEU A 729 26.71 -15.69 26.07
CA LEU A 729 27.21 -17.05 25.99
C LEU A 729 28.73 -17.04 25.79
N ILE A 730 29.45 -17.46 26.80
CA ILE A 730 30.91 -17.58 26.76
C ILE A 730 31.23 -18.99 26.29
N ARG A 731 31.96 -19.10 25.18
CA ARG A 731 32.34 -20.35 24.54
C ARG A 731 33.76 -20.76 24.91
N ASN A 732 34.01 -22.06 25.03
CA ASN A 732 35.35 -22.64 25.06
C ASN A 732 36.27 -22.12 26.20
N ALA A 733 35.71 -21.74 27.34
CA ALA A 733 36.50 -21.27 28.48
C ALA A 733 37.08 -22.47 29.25
N THR A 734 38.31 -22.34 29.76
CA THR A 734 38.97 -23.42 30.53
C THR A 734 38.94 -23.14 32.03
N LEU A 735 38.33 -24.02 32.81
CA LEU A 735 38.44 -24.01 34.28
C LEU A 735 39.57 -24.96 34.72
N HIS A 736 40.58 -24.43 35.42
CA HIS A 736 41.60 -25.25 36.03
C HIS A 736 41.21 -25.59 37.48
N LYS A 737 41.04 -26.87 37.81
CA LYS A 737 40.69 -27.33 39.16
C LYS A 737 41.33 -28.67 39.48
N ASP A 738 41.96 -28.76 40.65
CA ASP A 738 42.61 -29.98 41.17
C ASP A 738 43.60 -30.63 40.20
N GLY A 739 44.33 -29.82 39.43
CA GLY A 739 45.33 -30.28 38.45
C GLY A 739 44.76 -30.74 37.11
N HIS A 740 43.45 -30.56 36.87
CA HIS A 740 42.76 -30.90 35.63
C HIS A 740 42.17 -29.66 34.96
N ASP A 741 42.14 -29.69 33.62
CA ASP A 741 41.52 -28.66 32.79
C ASP A 741 40.14 -29.14 32.32
N TYR A 742 39.13 -28.27 32.51
CA TYR A 742 37.76 -28.52 32.08
C TYR A 742 37.35 -27.45 31.08
N LEU A 743 37.14 -27.85 29.82
CA LEU A 743 36.59 -26.99 28.79
C LEU A 743 35.07 -26.88 28.99
N MET A 744 34.54 -25.68 29.05
CA MET A 744 33.12 -25.44 29.23
C MET A 744 32.64 -24.14 28.57
N ASP A 745 31.37 -24.14 28.23
CA ASP A 745 30.61 -22.94 27.93
C ASP A 745 29.91 -22.44 29.20
N ILE A 746 29.65 -21.13 29.27
CA ILE A 746 28.93 -20.50 30.39
C ILE A 746 27.84 -19.57 29.81
N GLY A 747 26.59 -19.86 30.14
CA GLY A 747 25.44 -19.04 29.77
C GLY A 747 25.05 -18.09 30.90
N LEU A 748 24.92 -16.80 30.60
CA LEU A 748 24.56 -15.76 31.56
C LEU A 748 23.20 -15.16 31.21
N MET A 749 22.31 -15.04 32.20
CA MET A 749 21.00 -14.39 32.08
C MET A 749 20.87 -13.24 33.06
N LEU A 750 20.34 -12.10 32.60
CA LEU A 750 19.95 -10.98 33.45
C LEU A 750 18.75 -11.37 34.32
N GLN A 751 18.76 -10.94 35.57
CA GLN A 751 17.60 -11.05 36.44
C GLN A 751 16.58 -9.95 36.12
N ASP A 752 15.34 -10.35 35.87
CA ASP A 752 14.22 -9.43 35.67
C ASP A 752 13.93 -8.64 36.95
N GLY A 753 13.70 -7.33 36.82
CA GLY A 753 13.28 -6.44 37.92
C GLY A 753 14.41 -5.77 38.72
N ASP A 754 15.68 -6.00 38.40
CA ASP A 754 16.81 -5.35 39.08
C ASP A 754 17.27 -4.08 38.31
N GLN A 755 17.10 -2.90 38.90
CA GLN A 755 17.59 -1.63 38.34
C GLN A 755 19.13 -1.59 38.22
N ASN A 756 19.85 -2.50 38.89
CA ASN A 756 21.30 -2.64 38.75
C ASN A 756 21.72 -3.70 37.70
N ALA A 757 20.75 -4.39 37.07
CA ALA A 757 20.94 -5.40 36.02
C ALA A 757 22.04 -6.43 36.34
N THR A 758 21.88 -7.17 37.42
CA THR A 758 22.78 -8.28 37.75
C THR A 758 22.45 -9.52 36.91
N ALA A 759 23.48 -10.22 36.42
CA ALA A 759 23.34 -11.47 35.67
C ALA A 759 23.78 -12.67 36.53
N ILE A 760 23.03 -13.76 36.40
CA ILE A 760 23.31 -15.06 36.98
C ILE A 760 23.82 -16.02 35.91
N ILE A 761 24.54 -17.04 36.35
CA ILE A 761 24.84 -18.18 35.49
C ILE A 761 23.56 -18.99 35.35
N ASP A 762 23.02 -19.09 34.13
CA ASP A 762 21.86 -19.92 33.82
C ASP A 762 22.26 -21.39 33.77
N ASP A 763 23.31 -21.70 33.01
CA ASP A 763 23.86 -23.04 32.88
C ASP A 763 25.36 -23.00 32.51
N MET A 764 26.06 -24.13 32.65
CA MET A 764 27.47 -24.28 32.29
C MET A 764 27.82 -25.72 31.90
N GLY A 765 28.83 -25.88 31.05
CA GLY A 765 29.26 -27.18 30.54
C GLY A 765 29.14 -27.26 29.02
N ASP A 766 28.40 -28.24 28.50
CA ASP A 766 28.11 -28.34 27.06
C ASP A 766 26.85 -27.53 26.71
N LEU A 767 27.07 -26.31 26.24
CA LEU A 767 26.02 -25.42 25.74
C LEU A 767 26.07 -25.31 24.21
N SER A 768 26.59 -26.33 23.51
CA SER A 768 26.72 -26.34 22.04
C SER A 768 25.39 -26.17 21.30
N THR A 769 24.26 -26.44 21.94
CA THR A 769 22.91 -26.24 21.38
C THR A 769 22.22 -24.96 21.86
N TYR A 770 22.89 -24.14 22.68
CA TYR A 770 22.40 -22.84 23.16
C TYR A 770 22.96 -21.71 22.31
N TYR A 771 22.35 -20.53 22.45
CA TYR A 771 22.69 -19.32 21.72
C TYR A 771 22.77 -18.13 22.67
N GLY A 772 23.66 -17.18 22.41
CA GLY A 772 23.71 -15.90 23.12
C GLY A 772 23.09 -14.76 22.32
N TYR A 773 22.47 -13.79 22.98
CA TYR A 773 22.28 -12.45 22.39
C TYR A 773 23.64 -11.83 22.04
N GLU A 774 24.61 -12.03 22.91
CA GLU A 774 26.04 -11.80 22.66
C GLU A 774 26.80 -13.11 22.91
N GLU A 775 27.80 -13.41 22.07
CA GLU A 775 28.69 -14.56 22.28
C GLU A 775 30.15 -14.09 22.40
N ILE A 776 30.90 -14.71 23.30
CA ILE A 776 32.33 -14.46 23.52
C ILE A 776 33.07 -15.77 23.30
N ASP A 777 33.99 -15.81 22.34
CA ASP A 777 34.91 -16.95 22.19
C ASP A 777 36.09 -16.81 23.16
N ALA A 778 36.10 -17.64 24.19
CA ALA A 778 37.13 -17.67 25.23
C ALA A 778 38.17 -18.78 24.98
N SER A 779 38.31 -19.25 23.73
CA SER A 779 39.32 -20.22 23.34
C SER A 779 40.72 -19.83 23.79
N GLY A 780 41.35 -20.70 24.59
CA GLY A 780 42.67 -20.47 25.16
C GLY A 780 42.69 -19.53 26.37
N MET A 781 41.53 -19.11 26.87
CA MET A 781 41.39 -18.31 28.09
C MET A 781 41.03 -19.20 29.29
N GLN A 782 41.53 -18.82 30.46
CA GLN A 782 41.27 -19.47 31.74
C GLN A 782 40.27 -18.67 32.57
N ILE A 783 39.37 -19.38 33.25
CA ILE A 783 38.41 -18.79 34.18
C ILE A 783 39.08 -18.62 35.55
N MET A 784 39.09 -17.39 36.09
CA MET A 784 39.70 -17.07 37.38
C MET A 784 38.76 -16.24 38.28
N ALA A 785 39.02 -16.19 39.59
CA ALA A 785 38.19 -15.42 40.53
C ALA A 785 38.30 -13.89 40.27
N SER A 786 37.21 -13.14 40.43
CA SER A 786 37.26 -11.68 40.36
C SER A 786 38.20 -11.11 41.43
N GLY A 787 39.10 -10.21 41.05
CA GLY A 787 40.13 -9.66 41.96
C GLY A 787 41.42 -10.48 42.04
N TRP A 788 41.62 -11.47 41.17
CA TRP A 788 42.90 -12.18 41.05
C TRP A 788 44.04 -11.23 40.67
N GLN A 789 44.99 -11.03 41.59
CA GLN A 789 46.26 -10.35 41.32
C GLN A 789 47.38 -11.40 41.32
N HIS A 790 48.19 -11.40 40.26
CA HIS A 790 49.32 -12.31 40.03
C HIS A 790 50.36 -12.32 41.19
N THR A 791 50.27 -11.36 42.12
CA THR A 791 51.23 -11.09 43.20
C THR A 791 50.93 -11.78 44.54
N SER A 792 49.74 -12.34 44.78
CA SER A 792 49.32 -12.72 46.15
C SER A 792 49.34 -14.21 46.52
N GLY A 793 49.56 -15.13 45.56
CA GLY A 793 49.79 -16.57 45.84
C GLY A 793 48.68 -17.33 46.60
N LYS A 794 47.52 -16.70 46.86
CA LYS A 794 46.35 -17.36 47.45
C LYS A 794 45.30 -17.60 46.36
N ASN A 795 45.03 -18.86 46.06
CA ASN A 795 43.87 -19.26 45.24
C ASN A 795 42.60 -18.86 46.00
N GLN A 796 41.94 -17.78 45.60
CA GLN A 796 40.53 -17.58 45.92
C GLN A 796 39.73 -18.65 45.17
N GLU A 797 38.93 -19.41 45.90
CA GLU A 797 38.07 -20.44 45.32
C GLU A 797 36.96 -19.79 44.49
N ILE A 798 36.89 -20.13 43.20
CA ILE A 798 35.89 -19.60 42.28
C ILE A 798 34.57 -20.34 42.51
N LYS A 799 33.50 -19.60 42.75
CA LYS A 799 32.14 -20.15 42.83
C LYS A 799 31.45 -20.03 41.47
N LEU A 800 31.62 -21.05 40.64
CA LEU A 800 30.91 -21.24 39.37
C LEU A 800 29.83 -22.31 39.58
N GLN A 801 28.56 -21.90 39.65
CA GLN A 801 27.41 -22.81 39.63
C GLN A 801 26.16 -22.08 39.11
N PRO A 802 25.21 -22.79 38.48
CA PRO A 802 23.92 -22.22 38.09
C PRO A 802 23.19 -21.51 39.25
N GLY A 803 22.51 -20.41 38.94
CA GLY A 803 21.77 -19.59 39.90
C GLY A 803 22.61 -18.63 40.74
N VAL A 804 23.95 -18.63 40.59
CA VAL A 804 24.85 -17.70 41.29
C VAL A 804 25.21 -16.52 40.38
N GLN A 805 25.38 -15.34 40.98
CA GLN A 805 25.88 -14.15 40.30
C GLN A 805 27.27 -14.41 39.70
N ALA A 806 27.43 -14.08 38.42
CA ALA A 806 28.67 -14.29 37.70
C ALA A 806 29.75 -13.26 38.13
N ASN A 807 30.73 -13.72 38.91
CA ASN A 807 31.89 -12.92 39.33
C ASN A 807 33.18 -13.68 39.02
N PHE A 808 33.75 -13.43 37.83
CA PHE A 808 34.98 -14.10 37.38
C PHE A 808 35.68 -13.26 36.31
N VAL A 809 36.92 -13.60 36.02
CA VAL A 809 37.68 -13.05 34.90
C VAL A 809 38.03 -14.16 33.91
N LEU A 810 38.10 -13.80 32.64
CA LEU A 810 38.71 -14.61 31.59
C LEU A 810 40.12 -14.06 31.34
N ALA A 811 41.13 -14.88 31.57
CA ALA A 811 42.54 -14.49 31.45
C ALA A 811 43.26 -15.32 30.40
N GLN A 812 44.16 -14.67 29.64
CA GLN A 812 45.02 -15.34 28.68
C GLN A 812 46.47 -14.93 28.96
N HIS A 813 47.38 -15.90 29.04
CA HIS A 813 48.79 -15.67 29.40
C HIS A 813 49.00 -14.87 30.71
N GLY A 814 48.10 -15.04 31.69
CA GLY A 814 48.16 -14.35 32.98
C GLY A 814 47.63 -12.91 32.97
N GLU A 815 47.12 -12.42 31.84
CA GLU A 815 46.46 -11.12 31.74
C GLU A 815 44.94 -11.26 31.64
N THR A 816 44.20 -10.44 32.39
CA THR A 816 42.73 -10.35 32.28
C THR A 816 42.31 -9.74 30.96
N ILE A 817 41.55 -10.49 30.17
CA ILE A 817 40.97 -10.04 28.89
C ILE A 817 39.54 -9.53 29.11
N TYR A 818 38.73 -10.30 29.82
CA TYR A 818 37.36 -9.97 30.19
C TYR A 818 37.18 -10.07 31.71
N GLU A 819 36.44 -9.11 32.29
CA GLU A 819 36.08 -9.12 33.71
C GLU A 819 34.57 -9.00 33.85
N PHE A 820 33.96 -10.00 34.49
CA PHE A 820 32.54 -10.06 34.79
C PHE A 820 32.33 -9.78 36.28
N ILE A 821 31.60 -8.70 36.58
CA ILE A 821 31.21 -8.35 37.95
C ILE A 821 29.70 -8.23 37.98
N HIS A 822 29.08 -9.00 38.86
CA HIS A 822 27.63 -9.22 38.89
C HIS A 822 27.05 -9.58 37.50
N GLY A 823 27.81 -10.35 36.72
CA GLY A 823 27.44 -10.80 35.38
C GLY A 823 27.51 -9.75 34.27
N LYS A 824 27.89 -8.49 34.57
CA LYS A 824 28.20 -7.49 33.54
C LYS A 824 29.66 -7.54 33.15
N LEU A 825 29.91 -7.47 31.86
CA LEU A 825 31.25 -7.23 31.34
C LEU A 825 31.68 -5.79 31.65
N ILE A 826 32.66 -5.63 32.56
CA ILE A 826 33.11 -4.31 33.04
C ILE A 826 34.40 -3.86 32.36
N LYS A 827 35.18 -4.80 31.81
CA LYS A 827 36.45 -4.49 31.15
C LYS A 827 36.64 -5.35 29.91
N THR A 828 36.92 -4.67 28.80
CA THR A 828 37.45 -5.24 27.55
C THR A 828 38.77 -4.53 27.25
N ARG A 829 39.87 -5.25 27.03
CA ARG A 829 41.04 -4.60 26.42
C ARG A 829 40.69 -4.30 24.95
N GLN A 830 40.86 -3.06 24.52
CA GLN A 830 40.99 -2.72 23.10
C GLN A 830 42.25 -3.37 22.52
#